data_AF-A0A928T1T3-F1
#
_entry.id   AF-A0A928T1T3-F1
#
_cell.length_a   1.000
_cell.length_b   1.000
_cell.length_c   1.000
_cell.angle_alpha   90.00
_cell.angle_beta   90.00
_cell.angle_gamma   90.00
#
_symmetry.space_group_name_H-M   'P 1'
#
loop_
_entity.id
_entity.type
_entity.pdbx_description
1 polymer ?
#
loop_
_entity_poly.entity_id
_entity_poly.type
_entity_poly.pdbx_seq_one_letter_code
_entity_poly.pdbx_strand_id
1 'polypeptide(L)'
;MEPGFPAEIRLLGEMSGLTAIKALGERLPEVAAFYGWTPEKLKAHFRADPELRVTRRGELFYACGLNCVHGGQPQTTEAAMETASIGPTDPGPYDPSQAFLLHSRPGANRVIYLDFDGHTDTTPGFWKDGAASPAYNISGNNAAIFEDDERLRIIEIWQRVAEDYAMFDIDVTTEDPGTEALRKSNSSDAQFGMRCVIGGSGSTWYGANVGGVALGSTFSSSQDVPCWVFPVGGTGFGAKNVAEASSHEVGHTLGLAHDGIEGVTGATTGQGNWGTIMGVSYSKPITQWDKGEFASPSNTQDDLAVMLSKGAVYRPDDHGSTTATATKLSADSSSASVSGVIERSTDLDFFRVDAVNGSLVINLKPITLGANLRLEVKLYDSGGTLLQTATSADVSGVNNGTQPVTLTRTVTAGVFYVSVDGIGNGDVLTTGYTDYASLGQYTGTISGVVPGGFTWTSSTSGTNQWNSTGNWASATVPNAAGVSVRVNNDIGGDQTIQLASAYTVGSLDLGDANSTHAFTLASSGGSLVFNNSGVTANLSKTSGGNDTLSVPVSLVDALLVTQSASGTLAFTGGISGAAGLTKEGAGTVVFSSANTYTGTTTLNDGLLRLDNASGLPGGIDNAVGAGESGLAFEGGVLGLVTGDFTRQLGTGAGQLDWVTGSGGFAAFGADRQVRLNNGTSAFSWNSAIIGTGNTLILGHATATHTIDFRNGISFAGQKRTVKVEDGAAAVDATLSGVLSGGGGFTKTGPGVLSLSNANTFTGSVTVADGVLRLQNAAALTTANLELTGGGVLGLGAGDLTARTIGTSTDQMQWLGSGGFAAFGATRAVKFSISSINWNATNFIGGGRVLILSHDSADATLDWQQPISLAGNLRVIQVEDGSAAIDAKMSGVIAGGSSGTSNIFNKTGAGTLAFTAQNTYWGETIINSGTLMIGDGGSTGGVSSNTPAITVEPGATLAVNRSDTVTQGTNPFKVAVSGDGGFTQAGNGTTVLMLANTYIGPTTLTAGTLTLGATGVLPDASEVFIDNATLATGSFAETAGRLDITGTATVQLGSGAALAFADSSAVDWTGGSLTITGSFVSGSSLRFGTTSSGLTPAQLASIGASGYANFALDANGYLTALSTAGFTYWTTLTYANGTLPLNQRGPTDDFDKDGLNNLLEFAIAGNDPTVPNSSSGSLSGLTVSFTKRPGISGLTYAIESSTELGASAVWTEVSGGTYINNASVITYVLPTGPTKLFVRLRVTSP
;
A
#
# COMPACT_ATOMS: atom_id res chain seq x y z
N MET A 1 11.22 4.19 26.50
CA MET A 1 11.76 2.87 26.12
C MET A 1 11.14 1.87 27.07
N GLU A 2 10.25 1.02 26.56
CA GLU A 2 9.86 -0.16 27.33
C GLU A 2 11.10 -1.03 27.56
N PRO A 3 11.22 -1.71 28.71
CA PRO A 3 12.27 -2.70 28.89
C PRO A 3 12.07 -3.80 27.84
N GLY A 4 13.02 -3.96 26.92
CA GLY A 4 12.97 -5.04 25.93
C GLY A 4 12.93 -6.41 26.60
N PHE A 5 12.35 -7.40 25.91
CA PHE A 5 12.27 -8.77 26.42
C PHE A 5 13.67 -9.30 26.79
N PRO A 6 13.83 -10.08 27.89
CA PRO A 6 15.12 -10.61 28.31
C PRO A 6 15.90 -11.27 27.16
N ALA A 7 17.07 -10.72 26.84
CA ALA A 7 17.93 -11.26 25.80
C ALA A 7 18.50 -12.65 26.18
N GLU A 8 18.85 -13.45 25.17
CA GLU A 8 19.63 -14.71 25.30
C GLU A 8 18.90 -15.96 25.85
N ILE A 9 17.58 -15.93 26.07
CA ILE A 9 16.84 -17.19 26.34
C ILE A 9 16.76 -18.01 25.04
N ARG A 10 17.22 -19.26 25.11
CA ARG A 10 17.27 -20.22 24.00
C ARG A 10 16.80 -21.59 24.49
N LEU A 11 15.54 -21.90 24.26
CA LEU A 11 14.93 -23.18 24.62
C LEU A 11 14.93 -24.12 23.40
N LEU A 12 14.87 -25.44 23.66
CA LEU A 12 14.90 -26.49 22.63
C LEU A 12 13.66 -26.51 21.72
N GLY A 13 12.59 -25.82 22.10
CA GLY A 13 11.29 -25.81 21.41
C GLY A 13 10.29 -24.98 22.21
N GLU A 14 9.05 -24.92 21.71
CA GLU A 14 7.93 -24.47 22.53
C GLU A 14 7.68 -25.43 23.67
N MET A 15 7.41 -24.91 24.86
CA MET A 15 7.17 -25.73 26.05
C MET A 15 6.00 -25.17 26.85
N SER A 16 5.20 -26.01 27.49
CA SER A 16 4.17 -25.61 28.46
C SER A 16 4.39 -26.30 29.80
N GLY A 17 3.58 -25.94 30.80
CA GLY A 17 3.53 -26.72 32.02
C GLY A 17 4.80 -26.67 32.88
N LEU A 18 5.01 -27.76 33.60
CA LEU A 18 6.24 -27.99 34.38
C LEU A 18 7.50 -28.02 33.51
N THR A 19 7.37 -28.35 32.22
CA THR A 19 8.50 -28.38 31.28
C THR A 19 8.96 -26.95 31.00
N ALA A 20 8.05 -26.01 30.75
CA ALA A 20 8.37 -24.59 30.61
C ALA A 20 9.05 -24.03 31.87
N ILE A 21 8.50 -24.32 33.06
CA ILE A 21 9.08 -23.89 34.33
C ILE A 21 10.51 -24.39 34.51
N LYS A 22 10.76 -25.67 34.20
CA LYS A 22 12.10 -26.27 34.30
C LYS A 22 13.06 -25.70 33.27
N ALA A 23 12.58 -25.44 32.06
CA ALA A 23 13.40 -24.94 30.95
C ALA A 23 13.80 -23.47 31.15
N LEU A 24 12.90 -22.65 31.68
CA LEU A 24 13.21 -21.27 32.06
C LEU A 24 14.16 -21.20 33.27
N GLY A 25 14.07 -22.16 34.20
CA GLY A 25 15.04 -22.33 35.29
C GLY A 25 15.30 -21.04 36.07
N GLU A 26 16.58 -20.65 36.16
CA GLU A 26 17.01 -19.43 36.86
C GLU A 26 16.60 -18.12 36.14
N ARG A 27 16.24 -18.17 34.85
CA ARG A 27 15.80 -17.02 34.04
C ARG A 27 14.29 -16.75 34.15
N LEU A 28 13.51 -17.64 34.77
CA LEU A 28 12.06 -17.47 34.96
C LEU A 28 11.66 -16.12 35.59
N PRO A 29 12.38 -15.59 36.60
CA PRO A 29 12.05 -14.29 37.19
C PRO A 29 12.15 -13.12 36.20
N GLU A 30 13.03 -13.18 35.21
CA GLU A 30 13.17 -12.12 34.20
C GLU A 30 11.99 -12.12 33.23
N VAL A 31 11.54 -13.32 32.81
CA VAL A 31 10.33 -13.47 31.97
C VAL A 31 9.10 -12.98 32.72
N ALA A 32 8.96 -13.38 34.00
CA ALA A 32 7.85 -12.92 34.83
C ALA A 32 7.84 -11.39 34.96
N ALA A 33 8.99 -10.77 35.21
CA ALA A 33 9.11 -9.32 35.36
C ALA A 33 8.73 -8.55 34.08
N PHE A 34 9.07 -9.06 32.89
CA PHE A 34 8.67 -8.44 31.62
C PHE A 34 7.15 -8.32 31.47
N TYR A 35 6.43 -9.37 31.86
CA TYR A 35 4.96 -9.38 31.84
C TYR A 35 4.32 -8.76 33.10
N GLY A 36 5.11 -8.14 33.98
CA GLY A 36 4.62 -7.53 35.22
C GLY A 36 4.14 -8.54 36.27
N TRP A 37 4.62 -9.78 36.21
CA TRP A 37 4.23 -10.88 37.08
C TRP A 37 5.33 -11.23 38.08
N THR A 38 4.94 -11.82 39.21
CA THR A 38 5.89 -12.48 40.10
C THR A 38 6.30 -13.84 39.52
N PRO A 39 7.50 -14.35 39.85
CA PRO A 39 7.91 -15.70 39.45
C PRO A 39 6.91 -16.78 39.89
N GLU A 40 6.31 -16.60 41.07
CA GLU A 40 5.30 -17.49 41.63
C GLU A 40 4.00 -17.43 40.82
N LYS A 41 3.58 -16.23 40.40
CA LYS A 41 2.42 -16.04 39.52
C LYS A 41 2.64 -16.73 38.17
N LEU A 42 3.79 -16.50 37.52
CA LEU A 42 4.10 -17.16 36.24
C LEU A 42 4.14 -18.70 36.35
N LYS A 43 4.71 -19.23 37.44
CA LYS A 43 4.68 -20.68 37.71
C LYS A 43 3.27 -21.20 37.96
N ALA A 44 2.39 -20.41 38.57
CA ALA A 44 1.00 -20.79 38.80
C ALA A 44 0.25 -20.86 37.46
N HIS A 45 0.38 -19.84 36.60
CA HIS A 45 -0.24 -19.84 35.28
C HIS A 45 0.24 -21.02 34.42
N PHE A 46 1.55 -21.31 34.33
CA PHE A 46 2.02 -22.49 33.60
C PHE A 46 1.46 -23.81 34.14
N ARG A 47 1.10 -23.90 35.41
CA ARG A 47 0.50 -25.14 35.98
C ARG A 47 -0.99 -25.24 35.73
N ALA A 48 -1.70 -24.11 35.72
CA ALA A 48 -3.14 -24.05 35.56
C ALA A 48 -3.55 -24.11 34.08
N ASP A 49 -2.74 -23.52 33.21
CA ASP A 49 -3.05 -23.32 31.80
C ASP A 49 -2.14 -24.19 30.91
N PRO A 50 -2.69 -25.22 30.25
CA PRO A 50 -1.94 -26.07 29.32
C PRO A 50 -1.70 -25.42 27.95
N GLU A 51 -2.42 -24.34 27.64
CA GLU A 51 -2.39 -23.61 26.36
C GLU A 51 -1.36 -22.48 26.41
N LEU A 52 -1.05 -21.98 27.62
CA LEU A 52 0.09 -21.11 27.87
C LEU A 52 1.42 -21.86 27.67
N ARG A 53 2.20 -21.33 26.74
CA ARG A 53 3.51 -21.84 26.33
C ARG A 53 4.57 -20.76 26.45
N VAL A 54 5.81 -21.21 26.39
CA VAL A 54 6.98 -20.37 26.20
C VAL A 54 7.63 -20.69 24.85
N THR A 55 7.95 -19.67 24.06
CA THR A 55 8.63 -19.84 22.76
C THR A 55 10.08 -20.30 22.95
N ARG A 56 10.75 -20.64 21.85
CA ARG A 56 12.21 -20.88 21.86
C ARG A 56 13.02 -19.70 22.39
N ARG A 57 12.44 -18.49 22.37
CA ARG A 57 13.07 -17.23 22.82
C ARG A 57 12.67 -16.83 24.25
N GLY A 58 11.82 -17.61 24.93
CA GLY A 58 11.41 -17.31 26.29
C GLY A 58 10.11 -16.50 26.41
N GLU A 59 9.54 -16.04 25.29
CA GLU A 59 8.33 -15.20 25.26
C GLU A 59 7.08 -16.04 25.58
N LEU A 60 6.07 -15.43 26.20
CA LEU A 60 4.79 -16.10 26.40
C LEU A 60 4.01 -16.16 25.10
N PHE A 61 3.52 -17.35 24.82
CA PHE A 61 2.83 -17.72 23.60
C PHE A 61 1.57 -18.50 23.97
N TYR A 62 0.45 -18.11 23.39
CA TYR A 62 -0.84 -18.74 23.62
C TYR A 62 -1.23 -19.52 22.37
N ALA A 63 -1.53 -20.80 22.55
CA ALA A 63 -2.03 -21.66 21.49
C ALA A 63 -3.40 -22.20 21.92
N CYS A 64 -4.42 -21.39 21.64
CA CYS A 64 -5.73 -21.50 22.28
C CYS A 64 -6.54 -22.62 21.63
N GLY A 65 -6.80 -23.65 22.41
CA GLY A 65 -7.50 -24.85 21.98
C GLY A 65 -9.01 -24.67 22.12
N LEU A 66 -9.77 -25.43 21.33
CA LEU A 66 -11.23 -25.49 21.50
C LEU A 66 -11.69 -26.50 22.57
N ASN A 67 -10.76 -27.20 23.21
CA ASN A 67 -11.04 -28.39 24.00
C ASN A 67 -10.78 -28.18 25.50
N CYS A 68 -11.62 -27.41 26.17
CA CYS A 68 -11.88 -27.65 27.58
C CYS A 68 -12.99 -28.69 27.71
N VAL A 69 -12.61 -29.90 28.13
CA VAL A 69 -13.52 -31.04 28.33
C VAL A 69 -14.52 -30.72 29.46
N HIS A 70 -15.79 -30.54 29.09
CA HIS A 70 -16.89 -31.03 29.91
C HIS A 70 -18.01 -31.60 29.03
N GLY A 71 -18.00 -32.92 28.86
CA GLY A 71 -19.22 -33.71 28.61
C GLY A 71 -19.91 -33.54 27.25
N GLY A 72 -19.21 -33.91 26.17
CA GLY A 72 -19.84 -34.51 24.98
C GLY A 72 -20.24 -33.55 23.86
N GLN A 73 -19.32 -33.30 22.92
CA GLN A 73 -19.24 -33.93 21.59
C GLN A 73 -17.99 -33.37 20.92
N PRO A 74 -17.11 -34.20 20.33
CA PRO A 74 -16.16 -33.70 19.36
C PRO A 74 -16.95 -33.22 18.15
N GLN A 75 -16.81 -31.94 17.75
CA GLN A 75 -17.29 -31.46 16.46
C GLN A 75 -16.40 -32.05 15.36
N THR A 76 -16.56 -33.36 15.13
CA THR A 76 -16.07 -34.06 13.96
C THR A 76 -17.17 -34.05 12.91
N THR A 77 -16.76 -33.83 11.66
CA THR A 77 -17.51 -33.81 10.40
C THR A 77 -18.04 -32.45 9.96
N GLU A 78 -17.45 -31.98 8.85
CA GLU A 78 -18.06 -31.08 7.86
C GLU A 78 -19.47 -31.56 7.52
N ALA A 79 -20.48 -31.11 8.28
CA ALA A 79 -21.87 -31.01 7.85
C ALA A 79 -22.70 -30.29 8.93
N ALA A 80 -23.10 -29.06 8.62
CA ALA A 80 -24.28 -28.39 9.12
C ALA A 80 -24.51 -28.41 10.66
N MET A 81 -23.89 -27.46 11.37
CA MET A 81 -24.50 -26.87 12.56
C MET A 81 -24.74 -25.37 12.32
N GLU A 82 -26.03 -25.07 12.15
CA GLU A 82 -26.74 -23.78 12.09
C GLU A 82 -26.46 -22.82 10.91
N THR A 83 -27.18 -23.07 9.82
CA THR A 83 -27.48 -22.16 8.70
C THR A 83 -28.42 -20.98 9.07
N ALA A 84 -28.47 -20.57 10.33
CA ALA A 84 -29.27 -19.42 10.77
C ALA A 84 -28.33 -18.33 11.30
N SER A 85 -27.48 -17.81 10.42
CA SER A 85 -26.92 -16.48 10.60
C SER A 85 -28.10 -15.50 10.60
N ILE A 86 -28.33 -14.82 11.73
CA ILE A 86 -29.19 -13.64 11.74
C ILE A 86 -28.30 -12.58 11.09
N GLY A 87 -28.55 -12.25 9.82
CA GLY A 87 -27.81 -11.19 9.14
C GLY A 87 -27.82 -9.89 9.96
N PRO A 88 -26.95 -8.91 9.66
CA PRO A 88 -26.85 -7.67 10.41
C PRO A 88 -28.23 -7.01 10.53
N THR A 89 -28.81 -6.96 11.74
CA THR A 89 -30.24 -6.64 11.94
C THR A 89 -30.53 -5.28 12.57
N ASP A 90 -29.56 -4.39 12.85
CA ASP A 90 -29.86 -2.96 13.14
C ASP A 90 -28.63 -2.03 13.35
N PRO A 91 -28.72 -0.72 13.08
CA PRO A 91 -29.22 -0.06 11.88
C PRO A 91 -28.04 0.48 11.06
N GLY A 92 -27.74 -0.23 9.99
CA GLY A 92 -27.12 0.25 8.78
C GLY A 92 -27.41 -0.85 7.75
N PRO A 93 -27.88 -0.55 6.53
CA PRO A 93 -27.95 -1.58 5.51
C PRO A 93 -26.52 -1.81 5.06
N TYR A 94 -25.74 -2.58 5.83
CA TYR A 94 -24.39 -2.92 5.43
C TYR A 94 -24.49 -3.72 4.15
N ASP A 95 -24.03 -3.09 3.08
CA ASP A 95 -23.94 -3.69 1.77
C ASP A 95 -22.73 -4.64 1.80
N PRO A 96 -22.84 -5.89 1.31
CA PRO A 96 -21.69 -6.78 1.11
C PRO A 96 -20.48 -6.11 0.45
N SER A 97 -20.68 -5.07 -0.37
CA SER A 97 -19.60 -4.28 -0.97
C SER A 97 -18.70 -3.58 0.05
N GLN A 98 -19.20 -3.31 1.26
CA GLN A 98 -18.49 -2.59 2.33
C GLN A 98 -17.59 -3.47 3.20
N ALA A 99 -17.63 -4.81 3.03
CA ALA A 99 -16.97 -5.76 3.94
C ALA A 99 -15.46 -5.55 4.16
N PHE A 100 -14.80 -4.76 3.30
CA PHE A 100 -13.37 -4.43 3.38
C PHE A 100 -13.11 -2.92 3.53
N LEU A 101 -14.14 -2.15 3.93
CA LEU A 101 -14.13 -0.69 4.09
C LEU A 101 -14.75 -0.27 5.43
N LEU A 102 -14.89 -1.21 6.37
CA LEU A 102 -15.54 -0.98 7.66
C LEU A 102 -14.55 -0.39 8.64
N HIS A 103 -15.00 0.59 9.41
CA HIS A 103 -14.24 1.23 10.47
C HIS A 103 -15.18 1.48 11.65
N SER A 104 -14.82 1.01 12.85
CA SER A 104 -15.65 1.23 14.04
C SER A 104 -15.46 2.64 14.59
N ARG A 105 -14.28 3.23 14.36
CA ARG A 105 -13.93 4.55 14.83
C ARG A 105 -12.86 5.19 13.93
N PRO A 106 -13.22 5.61 12.71
CA PRO A 106 -12.28 6.22 11.78
C PRO A 106 -11.50 7.37 12.42
N GLY A 107 -10.17 7.35 12.26
CA GLY A 107 -9.28 8.37 12.80
C GLY A 107 -8.74 8.10 14.21
N ALA A 108 -9.10 6.97 14.84
CA ALA A 108 -8.48 6.59 16.10
C ALA A 108 -6.98 6.25 15.92
N ASN A 109 -6.20 6.57 16.95
CA ASN A 109 -4.76 6.32 16.99
C ASN A 109 -4.39 4.88 17.39
N ARG A 110 -5.37 4.03 17.66
CA ARG A 110 -5.15 2.60 17.88
C ARG A 110 -5.93 1.84 16.85
N VAL A 111 -5.34 0.82 16.26
CA VAL A 111 -5.97 0.11 15.14
C VAL A 111 -6.00 -1.39 15.41
N ILE A 112 -7.14 -2.02 15.24
CA ILE A 112 -7.23 -3.48 15.14
C ILE A 112 -7.66 -3.76 13.70
N TYR A 113 -6.72 -4.26 12.90
CA TYR A 113 -7.01 -4.66 11.54
C TYR A 113 -7.40 -6.13 11.50
N LEU A 114 -8.65 -6.41 11.12
CA LEU A 114 -9.16 -7.76 10.88
C LEU A 114 -8.85 -8.13 9.42
N ASP A 115 -7.78 -8.88 9.24
CA ASP A 115 -7.24 -9.30 7.93
C ASP A 115 -7.93 -10.59 7.50
N PHE A 116 -8.80 -10.48 6.49
CA PHE A 116 -9.55 -11.62 5.92
C PHE A 116 -9.05 -12.01 4.52
N ASP A 117 -8.27 -11.17 3.84
CA ASP A 117 -7.76 -11.38 2.48
C ASP A 117 -6.53 -12.29 2.43
N GLY A 118 -5.97 -12.61 3.59
CA GLY A 118 -4.91 -13.59 3.74
C GLY A 118 -3.57 -12.90 3.88
N HIS A 119 -2.70 -13.50 4.69
CA HIS A 119 -1.47 -12.86 5.12
C HIS A 119 -0.30 -13.82 4.99
N THR A 120 0.82 -13.33 4.44
CA THR A 120 2.12 -14.00 4.52
C THR A 120 3.01 -13.19 5.44
N ASP A 121 3.23 -13.69 6.65
CA ASP A 121 4.07 -13.03 7.63
C ASP A 121 5.54 -13.16 7.23
N THR A 122 6.19 -12.00 7.15
CA THR A 122 7.61 -11.88 6.86
C THR A 122 8.39 -11.35 8.07
N THR A 123 7.74 -11.27 9.23
CA THR A 123 8.27 -10.62 10.44
C THR A 123 9.36 -11.49 11.09
N PRO A 124 10.63 -11.03 11.13
CA PRO A 124 11.74 -11.90 11.48
C PRO A 124 11.69 -12.49 12.89
N GLY A 125 11.40 -13.80 12.95
CA GLY A 125 11.68 -14.65 14.11
C GLY A 125 10.65 -14.63 15.24
N PHE A 126 9.45 -14.13 14.97
CA PHE A 126 8.30 -14.33 15.85
C PHE A 126 7.49 -15.56 15.44
N TRP A 127 7.25 -15.74 14.14
CA TRP A 127 6.56 -16.90 13.58
C TRP A 127 7.53 -17.81 12.80
N LYS A 128 7.04 -19.00 12.40
CA LYS A 128 7.81 -19.94 11.58
C LYS A 128 8.12 -19.34 10.19
N ASP A 129 9.24 -19.69 9.59
CA ASP A 129 9.55 -19.26 8.21
C ASP A 129 8.42 -19.68 7.26
N GLY A 130 7.85 -18.73 6.52
CA GLY A 130 6.70 -18.95 5.64
C GLY A 130 5.37 -19.11 6.38
N ALA A 131 5.21 -18.52 7.58
CA ALA A 131 3.92 -18.41 8.25
C ALA A 131 2.94 -17.63 7.36
N ALA A 132 1.99 -18.34 6.77
CA ALA A 132 0.99 -17.75 5.90
C ALA A 132 -0.39 -18.35 6.18
N SER A 133 -1.41 -17.50 6.16
CA SER A 133 -2.80 -17.90 6.16
C SER A 133 -3.42 -17.52 4.81
N PRO A 134 -4.16 -18.43 4.15
CA PRO A 134 -4.99 -18.05 3.01
C PRO A 134 -6.13 -17.12 3.46
N ALA A 135 -6.76 -16.48 2.47
CA ALA A 135 -7.99 -15.71 2.67
C ALA A 135 -9.08 -16.52 3.39
N TYR A 136 -9.91 -15.83 4.15
CA TYR A 136 -11.12 -16.36 4.75
C TYR A 136 -12.09 -16.82 3.67
N ASN A 137 -12.44 -18.11 3.68
CA ASN A 137 -13.22 -18.71 2.62
C ASN A 137 -14.15 -19.79 3.21
N ILE A 138 -15.46 -19.53 3.17
CA ILE A 138 -16.51 -20.43 3.68
C ILE A 138 -16.95 -21.39 2.59
N SER A 139 -16.99 -20.92 1.34
CA SER A 139 -17.59 -21.58 0.18
C SER A 139 -16.65 -22.60 -0.50
N GLY A 140 -15.36 -22.58 -0.20
CA GLY A 140 -14.32 -23.41 -0.81
C GLY A 140 -14.00 -23.04 -2.27
N ASN A 141 -14.42 -21.84 -2.71
CA ASN A 141 -14.25 -21.33 -4.07
C ASN A 141 -12.84 -20.71 -4.28
N ASN A 142 -12.63 -19.96 -5.36
CA ASN A 142 -11.35 -19.28 -5.62
C ASN A 142 -11.07 -18.22 -4.52
N ALA A 143 -9.95 -18.35 -3.80
CA ALA A 143 -9.53 -17.47 -2.70
C ALA A 143 -9.35 -15.98 -3.06
N ALA A 144 -9.49 -15.59 -4.32
CA ALA A 144 -9.45 -14.21 -4.79
C ALA A 144 -10.83 -13.53 -4.90
N ILE A 145 -11.94 -14.23 -4.61
CA ILE A 145 -13.30 -13.71 -4.79
C ILE A 145 -14.18 -14.03 -3.56
N PHE A 146 -14.47 -13.02 -2.74
CA PHE A 146 -15.42 -13.13 -1.62
C PHE A 146 -16.87 -13.04 -2.10
N GLU A 147 -17.68 -14.05 -1.78
CA GLU A 147 -19.12 -14.09 -2.05
C GLU A 147 -19.92 -13.25 -1.04
N ASP A 148 -21.18 -12.91 -1.37
CA ASP A 148 -22.00 -12.03 -0.53
C ASP A 148 -22.27 -12.62 0.87
N ASP A 149 -22.35 -13.94 0.99
CA ASP A 149 -22.50 -14.63 2.28
C ASP A 149 -21.24 -14.53 3.15
N GLU A 150 -20.05 -14.62 2.54
CA GLU A 150 -18.75 -14.39 3.20
C GLU A 150 -18.60 -12.93 3.63
N ARG A 151 -18.96 -11.98 2.74
CA ARG A 151 -18.95 -10.54 3.03
C ARG A 151 -19.88 -10.17 4.18
N LEU A 152 -21.10 -10.71 4.20
CA LEU A 152 -22.04 -10.51 5.32
C LEU A 152 -21.51 -11.13 6.61
N ARG A 153 -20.76 -12.24 6.53
CA ARG A 153 -20.13 -12.85 7.70
C ARG A 153 -18.99 -11.99 8.25
N ILE A 154 -18.17 -11.41 7.38
CA ILE A 154 -17.10 -10.47 7.74
C ILE A 154 -17.70 -9.27 8.47
N ILE A 155 -18.78 -8.70 7.97
CA ILE A 155 -19.51 -7.60 8.63
C ILE A 155 -19.97 -8.01 10.03
N GLU A 156 -20.60 -9.19 10.19
CA GLU A 156 -21.06 -9.67 11.50
C GLU A 156 -19.89 -9.89 12.50
N ILE A 157 -18.76 -10.44 12.01
CA ILE A 157 -17.55 -10.63 12.82
C ILE A 157 -17.01 -9.27 13.27
N TRP A 158 -16.86 -8.34 12.33
CA TRP A 158 -16.39 -6.99 12.63
C TRP A 158 -17.29 -6.28 13.64
N GLN A 159 -18.62 -6.37 13.52
CA GLN A 159 -19.55 -5.73 14.47
C GLN A 159 -19.36 -6.21 15.91
N ARG A 160 -19.11 -7.51 16.11
CA ARG A 160 -18.91 -8.10 17.44
C ARG A 160 -17.57 -7.68 18.04
N VAL A 161 -16.49 -7.76 17.25
CA VAL A 161 -15.16 -7.31 17.70
C VAL A 161 -15.16 -5.81 17.97
N ALA A 162 -15.84 -5.02 17.14
CA ALA A 162 -16.01 -3.59 17.34
C ALA A 162 -16.71 -3.27 18.66
N GLU A 163 -17.70 -4.06 19.07
CA GLU A 163 -18.38 -3.89 20.35
C GLU A 163 -17.50 -4.27 21.55
N ASP A 164 -16.69 -5.33 21.44
CA ASP A 164 -15.74 -5.73 22.50
C ASP A 164 -14.70 -4.66 22.83
N TYR A 165 -14.34 -3.84 21.84
CA TYR A 165 -13.39 -2.73 21.97
C TYR A 165 -14.05 -1.36 21.96
N ALA A 166 -15.39 -1.26 21.98
CA ALA A 166 -16.11 0.00 21.82
C ALA A 166 -15.85 1.02 22.92
N MET A 167 -15.36 0.60 24.10
CA MET A 167 -14.96 1.50 25.19
C MET A 167 -13.60 2.20 24.94
N PHE A 168 -12.80 1.70 24.00
CA PHE A 168 -11.47 2.22 23.72
C PHE A 168 -11.45 3.09 22.45
N ASP A 169 -10.53 4.05 22.42
CA ASP A 169 -10.18 4.88 21.27
C ASP A 169 -9.39 4.04 20.27
N ILE A 170 -10.02 2.97 19.81
CA ILE A 170 -9.51 1.97 18.88
C ILE A 170 -10.45 1.91 17.68
N ASP A 171 -9.86 1.98 16.49
CA ASP A 171 -10.53 1.70 15.23
C ASP A 171 -10.36 0.21 14.91
N VAL A 172 -11.45 -0.55 15.05
CA VAL A 172 -11.53 -1.91 14.53
C VAL A 172 -11.91 -1.77 13.06
N THR A 173 -11.04 -2.19 12.16
CA THR A 173 -11.20 -2.01 10.72
C THR A 173 -11.01 -3.30 9.95
N THR A 174 -11.70 -3.41 8.81
CA THR A 174 -11.48 -4.44 7.79
C THR A 174 -10.77 -3.89 6.55
N GLU A 175 -10.50 -2.58 6.52
CA GLU A 175 -9.69 -1.93 5.48
C GLU A 175 -8.22 -1.97 5.92
N ASP A 176 -7.31 -2.41 5.03
CA ASP A 176 -5.88 -2.51 5.39
C ASP A 176 -5.31 -1.12 5.67
N PRO A 177 -4.92 -0.80 6.92
CA PRO A 177 -4.40 0.50 7.27
C PRO A 177 -2.90 0.64 6.92
N GLY A 178 -2.27 -0.43 6.40
CA GLY A 178 -0.84 -0.53 6.14
C GLY A 178 -0.02 -0.85 7.41
N THR A 179 1.17 -1.42 7.22
CA THR A 179 2.05 -1.88 8.32
C THR A 179 2.43 -0.77 9.30
N GLU A 180 2.60 0.48 8.82
CA GLU A 180 3.02 1.60 9.67
C GLU A 180 1.93 2.02 10.67
N ALA A 181 0.66 1.83 10.33
CA ALA A 181 -0.45 2.09 11.24
C ALA A 181 -0.58 1.02 12.34
N LEU A 182 0.13 -0.12 12.21
CA LEU A 182 0.04 -1.26 13.12
C LEU A 182 1.27 -1.42 14.02
N ARG A 183 2.45 -0.93 13.63
CA ARG A 183 3.65 -1.06 14.46
C ARG A 183 3.96 0.21 15.25
N LYS A 184 4.39 0.04 16.50
CA LYS A 184 4.95 1.11 17.34
C LYS A 184 6.47 1.04 17.36
N SER A 185 7.07 1.33 16.21
CA SER A 185 8.52 1.29 16.02
C SER A 185 9.27 2.17 17.04
N ASN A 186 8.64 3.26 17.49
CA ASN A 186 9.17 4.19 18.46
C ASN A 186 8.06 4.97 19.20
N SER A 187 8.42 5.83 20.15
CA SER A 187 7.46 6.54 21.00
C SER A 187 6.73 7.73 20.34
N SER A 188 7.13 8.17 19.13
CA SER A 188 6.41 9.21 18.38
C SER A 188 5.36 8.65 17.42
N ASP A 189 5.30 7.33 17.24
CA ASP A 189 4.26 6.67 16.47
C ASP A 189 2.96 6.83 17.25
N ALA A 190 2.18 7.83 16.83
CA ALA A 190 0.90 8.15 17.46
C ALA A 190 -0.11 7.05 17.16
N GLN A 191 -0.07 6.50 15.94
CA GLN A 191 -0.88 5.38 15.48
C GLN A 191 -0.09 4.07 15.55
N PHE A 192 -0.67 3.02 16.14
CA PHE A 192 -0.14 1.65 16.17
C PHE A 192 -1.26 0.69 16.58
N GLY A 193 -1.04 -0.62 16.49
CA GLY A 193 -2.08 -1.57 16.82
C GLY A 193 -1.76 -3.02 16.54
N MET A 194 -2.75 -3.75 16.05
CA MET A 194 -2.63 -5.19 15.84
C MET A 194 -3.33 -5.65 14.57
N ARG A 195 -2.61 -6.43 13.77
CA ARG A 195 -3.18 -7.28 12.73
C ARG A 195 -3.70 -8.57 13.37
N CYS A 196 -4.97 -8.87 13.16
CA CYS A 196 -5.55 -10.17 13.48
C CYS A 196 -5.87 -10.87 12.17
N VAL A 197 -5.04 -11.85 11.80
CA VAL A 197 -5.21 -12.60 10.55
C VAL A 197 -6.23 -13.72 10.74
N ILE A 198 -7.28 -13.71 9.93
CA ILE A 198 -8.42 -14.60 10.05
C ILE A 198 -8.52 -15.44 8.78
N GLY A 199 -8.20 -16.72 8.88
CA GLY A 199 -8.27 -17.63 7.74
C GLY A 199 -7.53 -18.94 7.97
N GLY A 200 -7.58 -19.84 6.98
CA GLY A 200 -6.79 -21.06 7.02
C GLY A 200 -7.14 -22.06 8.12
N SER A 201 -6.20 -22.97 8.40
CA SER A 201 -6.38 -24.06 9.36
C SER A 201 -5.32 -24.10 10.45
N GLY A 202 -5.75 -24.11 11.71
CA GLY A 202 -4.84 -24.26 12.86
C GLY A 202 -4.12 -25.62 12.82
N SER A 203 -4.79 -26.65 12.31
CA SER A 203 -4.20 -27.99 12.19
C SER A 203 -3.02 -28.04 11.22
N THR A 204 -3.06 -27.28 10.12
CA THR A 204 -1.96 -27.22 9.13
C THR A 204 -0.96 -26.12 9.46
N TRP A 205 -1.44 -24.99 10.00
CA TRP A 205 -0.61 -23.85 10.34
C TRP A 205 0.18 -24.10 11.64
N TYR A 206 -0.49 -24.47 12.72
CA TYR A 206 0.14 -24.72 14.02
C TYR A 206 0.56 -26.18 14.21
N GLY A 207 -0.14 -27.13 13.60
CA GLY A 207 0.10 -28.57 13.80
C GLY A 207 -0.81 -29.21 14.85
N ALA A 208 -1.80 -28.49 15.36
CA ALA A 208 -2.85 -28.97 16.27
C ALA A 208 -4.15 -28.18 16.07
N ASN A 209 -5.28 -28.70 16.57
CA ASN A 209 -6.58 -28.03 16.47
C ASN A 209 -6.68 -26.87 17.47
N VAL A 210 -6.22 -25.69 17.04
CA VAL A 210 -6.29 -24.42 17.78
C VAL A 210 -7.25 -23.46 17.08
N GLY A 211 -8.01 -22.70 17.87
CA GLY A 211 -8.90 -21.64 17.38
C GLY A 211 -8.12 -20.37 17.02
N GLY A 212 -7.03 -20.10 17.73
CA GLY A 212 -6.12 -19.01 17.43
C GLY A 212 -4.79 -19.16 18.12
N VAL A 213 -3.85 -18.28 17.76
CA VAL A 213 -2.57 -18.15 18.45
C VAL A 213 -2.16 -16.68 18.56
N ALA A 214 -1.56 -16.33 19.69
CA ALA A 214 -1.07 -14.98 19.94
C ALA A 214 0.20 -14.99 20.79
N LEU A 215 1.03 -13.98 20.57
CA LEU A 215 2.16 -13.66 21.44
C LEU A 215 1.71 -12.62 22.46
N GLY A 216 2.14 -12.81 23.72
CA GLY A 216 1.76 -11.92 24.80
C GLY A 216 2.38 -10.53 24.66
N SER A 217 1.60 -9.47 24.88
CA SER A 217 2.07 -8.07 24.94
C SER A 217 2.69 -7.52 23.63
N THR A 218 2.18 -7.92 22.46
CA THR A 218 2.64 -7.44 21.14
C THR A 218 1.82 -6.30 20.53
N PHE A 219 0.72 -5.84 21.15
CA PHE A 219 -0.13 -4.76 20.60
C PHE A 219 0.60 -3.43 20.34
N SER A 220 1.65 -3.16 21.12
CA SER A 220 2.53 -2.00 20.95
C SER A 220 3.93 -2.41 20.49
N SER A 221 4.03 -3.54 19.78
CA SER A 221 5.28 -4.05 19.24
C SER A 221 5.85 -3.10 18.19
N SER A 222 7.18 -3.04 18.13
CA SER A 222 7.91 -2.31 17.09
C SER A 222 7.84 -2.93 15.69
N GLN A 223 7.21 -4.10 15.58
CA GLN A 223 6.99 -4.86 14.34
C GLN A 223 5.52 -5.27 14.29
N ASP A 224 4.96 -5.42 13.08
CA ASP A 224 3.63 -5.99 12.87
C ASP A 224 3.69 -7.49 13.18
N VAL A 225 3.49 -7.85 14.44
CA VAL A 225 3.52 -9.24 14.91
C VAL A 225 2.07 -9.69 15.02
N PRO A 226 1.48 -10.28 13.97
CA PRO A 226 0.05 -10.58 13.94
C PRO A 226 -0.31 -11.62 14.99
N CYS A 227 -1.54 -11.54 15.50
CA CYS A 227 -2.22 -12.71 16.06
C CYS A 227 -3.03 -13.41 14.95
N TRP A 228 -3.34 -14.68 15.16
CA TRP A 228 -3.94 -15.53 14.12
C TRP A 228 -5.18 -16.23 14.66
N VAL A 229 -6.23 -16.28 13.84
CA VAL A 229 -7.49 -16.98 14.12
C VAL A 229 -7.78 -17.92 12.96
N PHE A 230 -8.07 -19.18 13.29
CA PHE A 230 -8.21 -20.25 12.32
C PHE A 230 -9.62 -20.85 12.35
N PRO A 231 -10.44 -20.60 11.32
CA PRO A 231 -11.74 -21.25 11.18
C PRO A 231 -11.65 -22.76 10.94
N VAL A 232 -10.72 -23.23 10.10
CA VAL A 232 -10.66 -24.65 9.68
C VAL A 232 -9.88 -25.50 10.69
N GLY A 233 -10.50 -26.52 11.27
CA GLY A 233 -9.86 -27.30 12.36
C GLY A 233 -9.63 -26.47 13.64
N GLY A 234 -10.23 -25.28 13.72
CA GLY A 234 -10.30 -24.37 14.86
C GLY A 234 -11.75 -23.92 15.04
N THR A 235 -12.00 -22.61 15.20
CA THR A 235 -13.28 -22.01 15.66
C THR A 235 -14.54 -22.41 14.89
N GLY A 236 -14.38 -22.93 13.66
CA GLY A 236 -15.43 -23.02 12.66
C GLY A 236 -15.77 -21.66 12.06
N PHE A 237 -16.61 -21.65 11.02
CA PHE A 237 -17.06 -20.43 10.31
C PHE A 237 -18.25 -19.72 11.00
N GLY A 238 -18.46 -20.00 12.29
CA GLY A 238 -19.40 -19.29 13.13
C GLY A 238 -18.94 -17.85 13.33
N ALA A 239 -19.67 -16.83 12.87
CA ALA A 239 -19.24 -15.42 12.99
C ALA A 239 -18.98 -15.04 14.44
N LYS A 240 -19.85 -15.47 15.36
CA LYS A 240 -19.60 -15.31 16.78
C LYS A 240 -18.31 -16.00 17.22
N ASN A 241 -18.11 -17.27 16.88
CA ASN A 241 -16.90 -17.99 17.31
C ASN A 241 -15.62 -17.35 16.78
N VAL A 242 -15.63 -16.89 15.53
CA VAL A 242 -14.49 -16.19 14.93
C VAL A 242 -14.28 -14.84 15.61
N ALA A 243 -15.34 -14.08 15.88
CA ALA A 243 -15.25 -12.80 16.58
C ALA A 243 -14.71 -12.94 18.01
N GLU A 244 -15.26 -13.86 18.80
CA GLU A 244 -14.79 -14.11 20.18
C GLU A 244 -13.32 -14.54 20.18
N ALA A 245 -12.92 -15.39 19.24
CA ALA A 245 -11.52 -15.77 19.09
C ALA A 245 -10.64 -14.57 18.68
N SER A 246 -11.08 -13.74 17.73
CA SER A 246 -10.34 -12.53 17.35
C SER A 246 -10.17 -11.57 18.53
N SER A 247 -11.24 -11.28 19.27
CA SER A 247 -11.17 -10.43 20.46
C SER A 247 -10.25 -11.02 21.53
N HIS A 248 -10.32 -12.33 21.75
CA HIS A 248 -9.49 -13.08 22.70
C HIS A 248 -8.00 -13.05 22.33
N GLU A 249 -7.66 -13.36 21.08
CA GLU A 249 -6.27 -13.36 20.61
C GLU A 249 -5.66 -11.95 20.64
N VAL A 250 -6.43 -10.93 20.25
CA VAL A 250 -6.01 -9.53 20.42
C VAL A 250 -5.84 -9.19 21.91
N GLY A 251 -6.68 -9.72 22.80
CA GLY A 251 -6.54 -9.59 24.25
C GLY A 251 -5.19 -10.10 24.78
N HIS A 252 -4.68 -11.23 24.27
CA HIS A 252 -3.34 -11.70 24.58
C HIS A 252 -2.25 -10.72 24.13
N THR A 253 -2.39 -10.12 22.95
CA THR A 253 -1.47 -9.08 22.48
C THR A 253 -1.49 -7.84 23.37
N LEU A 254 -2.59 -7.58 24.07
CA LEU A 254 -2.74 -6.54 25.09
C LEU A 254 -2.36 -7.01 26.50
N GLY A 255 -1.76 -8.20 26.64
CA GLY A 255 -1.16 -8.68 27.88
C GLY A 255 -2.09 -9.49 28.80
N LEU A 256 -3.26 -9.86 28.32
CA LEU A 256 -4.20 -10.68 29.07
C LEU A 256 -3.82 -12.16 29.03
N ALA A 257 -4.08 -12.87 30.12
CA ALA A 257 -3.98 -14.32 30.21
C ALA A 257 -5.38 -14.93 30.35
N HIS A 258 -5.49 -16.24 30.15
CA HIS A 258 -6.76 -16.93 30.27
C HIS A 258 -7.39 -16.75 31.66
N ASP A 259 -8.68 -16.46 31.67
CA ASP A 259 -9.51 -16.55 32.86
C ASP A 259 -9.93 -17.99 33.05
N GLY A 260 -9.65 -18.56 34.22
CA GLY A 260 -9.95 -19.95 34.55
C GLY A 260 -10.44 -20.10 35.98
N ILE A 261 -10.74 -21.33 36.37
CA ILE A 261 -11.16 -21.67 37.74
C ILE A 261 -10.03 -22.45 38.42
N GLU A 262 -9.69 -22.10 39.67
CA GLU A 262 -8.68 -22.80 40.45
C GLU A 262 -9.00 -24.29 40.56
N GLY A 263 -8.03 -25.14 40.22
CA GLY A 263 -8.18 -26.59 40.23
C GLY A 263 -8.88 -27.18 38.99
N VAL A 264 -9.36 -26.34 38.07
CA VAL A 264 -9.81 -26.73 36.73
C VAL A 264 -8.72 -26.37 35.73
N THR A 265 -8.40 -27.29 34.83
CA THR A 265 -7.39 -27.05 33.79
C THR A 265 -8.00 -26.23 32.65
N GLY A 266 -7.34 -25.12 32.27
CA GLY A 266 -7.72 -24.28 31.14
C GLY A 266 -8.70 -23.15 31.48
N ALA A 267 -9.17 -22.48 30.42
CA ALA A 267 -10.06 -21.33 30.49
C ALA A 267 -11.50 -21.69 30.97
N THR A 268 -12.17 -20.74 31.63
CA THR A 268 -13.54 -20.86 32.15
C THR A 268 -14.56 -20.67 31.04
N THR A 269 -15.68 -21.39 31.08
CA THR A 269 -16.82 -21.14 30.18
C THR A 269 -17.73 -20.01 30.68
N GLY A 270 -17.41 -19.40 31.83
CA GLY A 270 -18.30 -18.47 32.53
C GLY A 270 -19.47 -19.15 33.24
N GLN A 271 -20.44 -18.33 33.68
CA GLN A 271 -21.56 -18.75 34.52
C GLN A 271 -22.87 -18.11 34.08
N GLY A 272 -23.98 -18.83 34.23
CA GLY A 272 -25.28 -18.36 33.75
C GLY A 272 -25.25 -18.00 32.27
N ASN A 273 -25.69 -16.78 31.95
CA ASN A 273 -25.72 -16.19 30.61
C ASN A 273 -24.42 -15.47 30.22
N TRP A 274 -23.46 -15.39 31.13
CA TRP A 274 -22.23 -14.60 30.99
C TRP A 274 -21.00 -15.48 30.81
N GLY A 275 -20.04 -15.00 30.03
CA GLY A 275 -18.71 -15.58 29.86
C GLY A 275 -17.64 -14.49 29.75
N THR A 276 -16.40 -14.83 30.10
CA THR A 276 -15.28 -13.91 29.95
C THR A 276 -14.69 -14.01 28.55
N ILE A 277 -14.27 -12.90 27.95
CA ILE A 277 -13.64 -12.88 26.62
C ILE A 277 -12.33 -13.67 26.66
N MET A 278 -11.52 -13.52 27.72
CA MET A 278 -10.32 -14.34 27.95
C MET A 278 -10.63 -15.76 28.47
N GLY A 279 -11.89 -16.16 28.42
CA GLY A 279 -12.40 -17.49 28.72
C GLY A 279 -12.79 -18.26 27.45
N VAL A 280 -13.78 -19.14 27.57
CA VAL A 280 -14.42 -19.87 26.46
C VAL A 280 -15.88 -19.45 26.36
N SER A 281 -16.09 -18.29 25.77
CA SER A 281 -17.35 -17.55 25.76
C SER A 281 -18.32 -17.93 24.63
N TYR A 282 -17.92 -18.79 23.69
CA TYR A 282 -18.67 -19.10 22.45
C TYR A 282 -20.16 -19.38 22.66
N SER A 283 -20.52 -20.08 23.75
CA SER A 283 -21.90 -20.45 24.07
C SER A 283 -22.70 -19.43 24.90
N LYS A 284 -22.08 -18.31 25.32
CA LYS A 284 -22.67 -17.35 26.26
C LYS A 284 -23.22 -16.12 25.55
N PRO A 285 -24.49 -15.73 25.75
CA PRO A 285 -25.05 -14.54 25.13
C PRO A 285 -24.34 -13.23 25.48
N ILE A 286 -23.74 -13.15 26.66
CA ILE A 286 -23.04 -11.96 27.16
C ILE A 286 -21.59 -12.34 27.38
N THR A 287 -20.69 -11.58 26.76
CA THR A 287 -19.25 -11.84 26.79
C THR A 287 -18.57 -10.55 27.20
N GLN A 288 -17.69 -10.56 28.20
CA GLN A 288 -17.11 -9.32 28.73
C GLN A 288 -15.67 -9.54 29.17
N TRP A 289 -14.90 -8.46 29.24
CA TRP A 289 -13.65 -8.41 29.99
C TRP A 289 -13.93 -8.64 31.48
N ASP A 290 -12.98 -9.21 32.22
CA ASP A 290 -13.18 -9.54 33.64
C ASP A 290 -12.02 -9.04 34.52
N LYS A 291 -12.23 -9.07 35.84
CA LYS A 291 -11.16 -8.89 36.81
C LYS A 291 -11.00 -10.02 37.82
N GLY A 292 -11.50 -11.20 37.48
CA GLY A 292 -11.53 -12.38 38.33
C GLY A 292 -12.55 -12.24 39.46
N GLU A 293 -13.77 -11.79 39.18
CA GLU A 293 -14.78 -11.58 40.24
C GLU A 293 -15.64 -12.82 40.52
N PHE A 294 -15.57 -13.83 39.67
CA PHE A 294 -16.31 -15.09 39.81
C PHE A 294 -15.67 -16.04 40.84
N ALA A 295 -16.38 -17.13 41.19
CA ALA A 295 -15.93 -18.02 42.24
C ALA A 295 -14.62 -18.77 41.90
N SER A 296 -13.65 -18.69 42.83
CA SER A 296 -12.35 -19.38 42.77
C SER A 296 -11.59 -19.13 41.45
N PRO A 297 -11.34 -17.88 41.08
CA PRO A 297 -10.72 -17.56 39.80
C PRO A 297 -9.23 -17.94 39.84
N SER A 298 -8.72 -18.59 38.80
CA SER A 298 -7.29 -18.89 38.66
C SER A 298 -6.48 -17.69 38.14
N ASN A 299 -7.17 -16.70 37.56
CA ASN A 299 -6.63 -15.43 37.11
C ASN A 299 -7.42 -14.27 37.74
N THR A 300 -6.72 -13.26 38.23
CA THR A 300 -7.34 -12.06 38.81
C THR A 300 -6.71 -10.80 38.21
N GLN A 301 -6.35 -10.86 36.92
CA GLN A 301 -5.92 -9.67 36.17
C GLN A 301 -7.10 -8.72 36.06
N ASP A 302 -6.89 -7.43 36.30
CA ASP A 302 -7.86 -6.40 35.92
C ASP A 302 -7.66 -6.13 34.42
N ASP A 303 -8.48 -6.76 33.58
CA ASP A 303 -8.29 -6.78 32.14
C ASP A 303 -8.23 -5.37 31.53
N LEU A 304 -9.19 -4.51 31.86
CA LEU A 304 -9.24 -3.13 31.39
C LEU A 304 -7.97 -2.36 31.80
N ALA A 305 -7.52 -2.49 33.06
CA ALA A 305 -6.29 -1.83 33.51
C ALA A 305 -5.03 -2.38 32.81
N VAL A 306 -4.97 -3.69 32.55
CA VAL A 306 -3.86 -4.31 31.84
C VAL A 306 -3.82 -3.82 30.40
N MET A 307 -4.94 -3.83 29.67
CA MET A 307 -5.00 -3.36 28.29
C MET A 307 -4.57 -1.88 28.16
N LEU A 308 -5.02 -1.02 29.08
CA LEU A 308 -4.60 0.39 29.13
C LEU A 308 -3.09 0.54 29.36
N SER A 309 -2.49 -0.35 30.14
CA SER A 309 -1.04 -0.37 30.36
C SER A 309 -0.25 -0.87 29.14
N LYS A 310 -0.90 -1.53 28.17
CA LYS A 310 -0.27 -2.20 27.02
C LYS A 310 -0.55 -1.54 25.66
N GLY A 311 -1.28 -0.43 25.65
CA GLY A 311 -1.41 0.41 24.48
C GLY A 311 -2.83 0.92 24.24
N ALA A 312 -3.85 0.27 24.78
CA ALA A 312 -5.22 0.76 24.66
C ALA A 312 -5.40 2.11 25.37
N VAL A 313 -6.34 2.91 24.91
CA VAL A 313 -6.70 4.20 25.51
C VAL A 313 -8.22 4.27 25.52
N TYR A 314 -8.83 4.75 26.59
CA TYR A 314 -10.28 4.96 26.59
C TYR A 314 -10.69 6.07 25.63
N ARG A 315 -11.92 6.00 25.14
CA ARG A 315 -12.50 7.08 24.34
C ARG A 315 -12.76 8.35 25.16
N PRO A 316 -12.82 9.52 24.50
CA PRO A 316 -13.52 10.67 25.04
C PRO A 316 -15.01 10.36 25.22
N ASP A 317 -15.58 10.91 26.29
CA ASP A 317 -17.01 10.88 26.64
C ASP A 317 -17.83 11.56 25.51
N ASP A 318 -18.92 10.91 25.08
CA ASP A 318 -19.81 11.39 24.02
C ASP A 318 -21.04 12.16 24.55
N HIS A 319 -21.40 11.99 25.83
CA HIS A 319 -22.55 12.62 26.47
C HIS A 319 -22.28 12.99 27.93
N GLY A 320 -22.17 14.28 28.22
CA GLY A 320 -21.75 14.72 29.55
C GLY A 320 -22.63 14.23 30.72
N SER A 321 -21.99 13.83 31.81
CA SER A 321 -22.58 13.00 32.88
C SER A 321 -23.45 13.68 33.94
N THR A 322 -24.02 14.84 33.63
CA THR A 322 -24.86 15.61 34.55
C THR A 322 -26.02 16.29 33.84
N THR A 323 -27.04 16.72 34.58
CA THR A 323 -28.15 17.52 34.03
C THR A 323 -27.71 18.87 33.44
N ALA A 324 -26.56 19.40 33.87
CA ALA A 324 -26.01 20.66 33.36
C ALA A 324 -25.28 20.49 32.01
N THR A 325 -24.69 19.32 31.79
CA THR A 325 -23.93 18.95 30.57
C THR A 325 -24.74 18.06 29.62
N ALA A 326 -26.01 17.81 29.95
CA ALA A 326 -26.87 16.88 29.24
C ALA A 326 -27.04 17.24 27.75
N THR A 327 -26.92 16.23 26.89
CA THR A 327 -27.20 16.36 25.46
C THR A 327 -28.69 16.61 25.24
N LYS A 328 -29.04 17.75 24.65
CA LYS A 328 -30.44 18.09 24.37
C LYS A 328 -30.95 17.27 23.18
N LEU A 329 -32.02 16.51 23.41
CA LEU A 329 -32.68 15.76 22.34
C LEU A 329 -33.50 16.67 21.45
N SER A 330 -33.45 16.35 20.16
CA SER A 330 -34.23 16.99 19.13
C SER A 330 -34.87 15.96 18.22
N ALA A 331 -36.16 16.11 17.94
CA ALA A 331 -36.97 15.04 17.36
C ALA A 331 -37.85 15.53 16.20
N ASP A 332 -37.65 14.96 15.01
CA ASP A 332 -38.43 15.29 13.80
C ASP A 332 -39.92 14.97 13.90
N SER A 333 -40.25 14.14 14.88
CA SER A 333 -41.59 13.71 15.24
C SER A 333 -41.76 13.83 16.75
N SER A 334 -42.84 13.30 17.32
CA SER A 334 -42.93 13.10 18.76
C SER A 334 -41.96 12.01 19.27
N SER A 335 -40.91 11.64 18.52
CA SER A 335 -39.88 10.67 18.85
C SER A 335 -38.49 11.11 18.37
N ALA A 336 -37.52 11.19 19.29
CA ALA A 336 -36.09 11.39 19.02
C ALA A 336 -35.40 10.03 18.87
N SER A 337 -34.38 9.91 18.02
CA SER A 337 -33.41 8.83 18.09
C SER A 337 -32.30 9.19 19.07
N VAL A 338 -31.75 8.18 19.74
CA VAL A 338 -30.67 8.31 20.72
C VAL A 338 -29.62 7.25 20.41
N SER A 339 -28.35 7.59 20.57
CA SER A 339 -27.23 6.65 20.55
C SER A 339 -26.12 7.23 21.41
N GLY A 340 -25.35 6.37 22.07
CA GLY A 340 -24.21 6.74 22.89
C GLY A 340 -23.38 5.51 23.25
N VAL A 341 -22.28 5.71 23.96
CA VAL A 341 -21.38 4.64 24.38
C VAL A 341 -20.96 4.83 25.82
N ILE A 342 -21.23 3.83 26.64
CA ILE A 342 -20.76 3.83 28.03
C ILE A 342 -19.34 3.29 28.02
N GLU A 343 -18.34 4.16 28.11
CA GLU A 343 -16.93 3.74 27.98
C GLU A 343 -16.24 3.41 29.31
N ARG A 344 -16.84 3.77 30.45
CA ARG A 344 -16.33 3.48 31.80
C ARG A 344 -17.48 3.12 32.72
N SER A 345 -17.21 2.33 33.76
CA SER A 345 -18.23 2.01 34.79
C SER A 345 -18.64 3.23 35.64
N THR A 346 -17.96 4.37 35.49
CA THR A 346 -18.32 5.64 36.12
C THR A 346 -19.00 6.62 35.16
N ASP A 347 -19.13 6.24 33.90
CA ASP A 347 -19.72 7.06 32.87
C ASP A 347 -21.26 7.00 32.94
N LEU A 348 -21.91 8.14 32.74
CA LEU A 348 -23.35 8.27 32.73
C LEU A 348 -23.72 9.21 31.60
N ASP A 349 -24.59 8.78 30.69
CA ASP A 349 -25.01 9.67 29.61
C ASP A 349 -26.29 10.39 30.01
N PHE A 350 -26.25 11.72 30.08
CA PHE A 350 -27.45 12.52 30.33
C PHE A 350 -28.03 13.12 29.06
N PHE A 351 -29.32 12.90 28.86
CA PHE A 351 -30.12 13.54 27.82
C PHE A 351 -31.14 14.50 28.40
N ARG A 352 -31.21 15.73 27.86
CA ARG A 352 -32.27 16.69 28.18
C ARG A 352 -33.42 16.53 27.21
N VAL A 353 -34.61 16.33 27.76
CA VAL A 353 -35.84 16.03 27.01
C VAL A 353 -36.89 17.11 27.26
N ASP A 354 -37.30 17.82 26.22
CA ASP A 354 -38.51 18.65 26.28
C ASP A 354 -39.71 17.75 25.96
N ALA A 355 -40.59 17.49 26.92
CA ALA A 355 -41.74 16.59 26.76
C ALA A 355 -43.05 17.35 26.49
N VAL A 356 -43.96 16.76 25.71
CA VAL A 356 -45.35 17.23 25.60
C VAL A 356 -46.21 16.67 26.74
N ASN A 357 -47.42 17.20 26.90
CA ASN A 357 -48.38 16.61 27.82
C ASN A 357 -48.80 15.23 27.31
N GLY A 358 -48.59 14.17 28.09
CA GLY A 358 -48.92 12.80 27.68
C GLY A 358 -47.87 11.78 28.11
N SER A 359 -47.76 10.70 27.34
CA SER A 359 -46.85 9.59 27.63
C SER A 359 -45.46 9.88 27.08
N LEU A 360 -44.46 10.01 27.95
CA LEU A 360 -43.04 9.95 27.61
C LEU A 360 -42.61 8.47 27.62
N VAL A 361 -42.08 7.99 26.50
CA VAL A 361 -41.66 6.59 26.28
C VAL A 361 -40.19 6.60 25.90
N ILE A 362 -39.34 6.06 26.74
CA ILE A 362 -37.90 5.90 26.47
C ILE A 362 -37.69 4.43 26.12
N ASN A 363 -37.18 4.16 24.93
CA ASN A 363 -36.93 2.82 24.43
C ASN A 363 -35.48 2.71 23.94
N LEU A 364 -34.58 2.29 24.83
CA LEU A 364 -33.16 2.15 24.53
C LEU A 364 -32.78 0.67 24.47
N LYS A 365 -31.82 0.33 23.64
CA LYS A 365 -31.28 -1.02 23.53
C LYS A 365 -29.77 -0.97 23.33
N PRO A 366 -29.03 -1.91 23.90
CA PRO A 366 -27.65 -2.17 23.50
C PRO A 366 -27.59 -2.61 22.04
N ILE A 367 -26.40 -2.60 21.45
CA ILE A 367 -26.22 -3.19 20.12
C ILE A 367 -26.61 -4.67 20.13
N THR A 368 -27.24 -5.14 19.05
CA THR A 368 -27.90 -6.46 19.04
C THR A 368 -26.91 -7.62 18.96
N LEU A 369 -25.75 -7.44 18.33
CA LEU A 369 -24.75 -8.48 18.09
C LEU A 369 -23.54 -8.26 19.00
N GLY A 370 -23.24 -9.23 19.87
CA GLY A 370 -22.11 -9.12 20.82
C GLY A 370 -22.38 -8.12 21.96
N ALA A 371 -23.62 -8.03 22.44
CA ALA A 371 -24.00 -7.04 23.45
C ALA A 371 -23.24 -7.27 24.78
N ASN A 372 -22.33 -6.35 25.09
CA ASN A 372 -21.57 -6.34 26.33
C ASN A 372 -22.28 -5.52 27.40
N LEU A 373 -23.02 -4.49 26.98
CA LEU A 373 -23.71 -3.56 27.86
C LEU A 373 -25.06 -4.11 28.36
N ARG A 374 -25.31 -3.94 29.67
CA ARG A 374 -26.64 -4.06 30.29
C ARG A 374 -27.04 -2.70 30.85
N LEU A 375 -28.17 -2.17 30.41
CA LEU A 375 -28.58 -0.80 30.66
C LEU A 375 -29.38 -0.64 31.96
N GLU A 376 -29.10 0.45 32.68
CA GLU A 376 -30.04 1.12 33.57
C GLU A 376 -30.41 2.49 33.01
N VAL A 377 -31.70 2.79 32.96
CA VAL A 377 -32.24 4.05 32.47
C VAL A 377 -33.05 4.71 33.58
N LYS A 378 -32.67 5.94 33.94
CA LYS A 378 -33.36 6.74 34.97
C LYS A 378 -33.96 8.00 34.36
N LEU A 379 -35.16 8.37 34.80
CA LEU A 379 -35.87 9.59 34.39
C LEU A 379 -35.94 10.55 35.57
N TYR A 380 -35.55 11.80 35.37
CA TYR A 380 -35.58 12.89 36.36
C TYR A 380 -36.47 14.04 35.90
N ASP A 381 -37.04 14.79 36.86
CA ASP A 381 -37.71 16.07 36.58
C ASP A 381 -36.72 17.22 36.36
N SER A 382 -37.23 18.40 36.02
CA SER A 382 -36.43 19.62 35.81
C SER A 382 -35.68 20.12 37.05
N GLY A 383 -36.06 19.67 38.25
CA GLY A 383 -35.37 19.97 39.51
C GLY A 383 -34.28 18.95 39.87
N GLY A 384 -34.08 17.90 39.06
CA GLY A 384 -33.14 16.82 39.32
C GLY A 384 -33.66 15.71 40.23
N THR A 385 -34.97 15.66 40.50
CA THR A 385 -35.58 14.59 41.32
C THR A 385 -35.80 13.33 40.48
N LEU A 386 -35.31 12.17 40.95
CA LEU A 386 -35.54 10.88 40.29
C LEU A 386 -37.03 10.50 40.30
N LEU A 387 -37.59 10.25 39.12
CA LEU A 387 -39.00 9.92 38.92
C LEU A 387 -39.26 8.44 38.69
N GLN A 388 -38.36 7.75 37.97
CA GLN A 388 -38.51 6.34 37.58
C GLN A 388 -37.17 5.75 37.13
N THR A 389 -37.01 4.44 37.32
CA THR A 389 -35.87 3.64 36.86
C THR A 389 -36.39 2.42 36.10
N ALA A 390 -35.70 2.03 35.03
CA ALA A 390 -35.92 0.80 34.29
C ALA A 390 -34.57 0.18 33.91
N THR A 391 -34.46 -1.15 33.89
CA THR A 391 -33.22 -1.87 33.60
C THR A 391 -33.44 -2.92 32.54
N SER A 392 -32.43 -3.22 31.71
CA SER A 392 -32.51 -4.34 30.77
C SER A 392 -32.38 -5.68 31.49
N ALA A 393 -32.77 -6.76 30.82
CA ALA A 393 -32.62 -8.12 31.31
C ALA A 393 -31.82 -8.96 30.32
N ASP A 394 -30.96 -9.83 30.84
CA ASP A 394 -30.21 -10.79 30.03
C ASP A 394 -31.16 -11.77 29.34
N VAL A 395 -30.84 -12.16 28.11
CA VAL A 395 -31.61 -13.12 27.32
C VAL A 395 -30.80 -14.39 27.10
N SER A 396 -31.40 -15.54 27.39
CA SER A 396 -30.80 -16.83 27.06
C SER A 396 -30.73 -17.05 25.54
N GLY A 397 -29.66 -17.68 25.07
CA GLY A 397 -29.46 -18.03 23.65
C GLY A 397 -28.28 -17.28 23.06
N VAL A 398 -27.40 -18.00 22.37
CA VAL A 398 -26.03 -17.59 22.00
C VAL A 398 -25.91 -16.21 21.33
N ASN A 399 -26.96 -15.73 20.65
CA ASN A 399 -27.00 -14.47 19.89
C ASN A 399 -27.91 -13.37 20.49
N ASN A 400 -28.48 -13.57 21.68
CA ASN A 400 -29.59 -12.72 22.16
C ASN A 400 -29.20 -11.65 23.19
N GLY A 401 -27.96 -11.62 23.69
CA GLY A 401 -27.42 -10.54 24.54
C GLY A 401 -28.36 -10.08 25.67
N THR A 402 -28.67 -8.78 25.68
CA THR A 402 -29.57 -8.12 26.64
C THR A 402 -30.80 -7.53 25.94
N GLN A 403 -31.94 -7.47 26.65
CA GLN A 403 -33.19 -6.89 26.10
C GLN A 403 -33.14 -5.36 26.02
N PRO A 404 -33.92 -4.75 25.12
CA PRO A 404 -34.24 -3.33 25.20
C PRO A 404 -34.87 -2.94 26.54
N VAL A 405 -34.58 -1.73 27.00
CA VAL A 405 -35.23 -1.05 28.12
C VAL A 405 -36.34 -0.17 27.57
N THR A 406 -37.58 -0.41 27.99
CA THR A 406 -38.70 0.51 27.76
C THR A 406 -39.20 1.10 29.08
N LEU A 407 -39.12 2.43 29.22
CA LEU A 407 -39.66 3.19 30.34
C LEU A 407 -40.80 4.09 29.83
N THR A 408 -42.00 3.88 30.35
CA THR A 408 -43.18 4.69 30.00
C THR A 408 -43.70 5.44 31.22
N ARG A 409 -43.87 6.76 31.10
CA ARG A 409 -44.42 7.63 32.14
C ARG A 409 -45.31 8.73 31.59
N THR A 410 -46.46 8.95 32.23
CA THR A 410 -47.29 10.13 31.95
C THR A 410 -46.67 11.37 32.60
N VAL A 411 -46.40 12.39 31.80
CA VAL A 411 -45.79 13.66 32.21
C VAL A 411 -46.62 14.86 31.77
N THR A 412 -46.52 15.96 32.52
CA THR A 412 -46.98 17.27 32.05
C THR A 412 -45.92 17.88 31.13
N ALA A 413 -46.33 18.73 30.18
CA ALA A 413 -45.39 19.41 29.30
C ALA A 413 -44.31 20.16 30.10
N GLY A 414 -43.04 19.96 29.76
CA GLY A 414 -41.91 20.49 30.53
C GLY A 414 -40.59 19.81 30.22
N VAL A 415 -39.54 20.20 30.97
CA VAL A 415 -38.18 19.67 30.81
C VAL A 415 -37.99 18.45 31.72
N PHE A 416 -37.40 17.40 31.18
CA PHE A 416 -37.01 16.18 31.88
C PHE A 416 -35.57 15.81 31.51
N TYR A 417 -34.95 14.96 32.32
CA TYR A 417 -33.62 14.42 32.04
C TYR A 417 -33.66 12.90 32.08
N VAL A 418 -32.97 12.26 31.14
CA VAL A 418 -32.81 10.81 31.09
C VAL A 418 -31.33 10.51 31.29
N SER A 419 -31.00 9.66 32.26
CA SER A 419 -29.64 9.13 32.38
C SER A 419 -29.58 7.68 31.92
N VAL A 420 -28.49 7.32 31.25
CA VAL A 420 -28.17 5.95 30.81
C VAL A 420 -26.89 5.51 31.51
N ASP A 421 -26.86 4.25 31.98
CA ASP A 421 -25.79 3.68 32.80
C ASP A 421 -25.60 2.19 32.46
N GLY A 422 -24.40 1.67 32.68
CA GLY A 422 -24.04 0.26 32.53
C GLY A 422 -24.06 -0.47 33.88
N ILE A 423 -24.84 -1.55 34.01
CA ILE A 423 -25.02 -2.27 35.28
C ILE A 423 -24.65 -3.75 35.19
N GLY A 424 -24.27 -4.35 36.32
CA GLY A 424 -24.07 -5.80 36.44
C GLY A 424 -25.37 -6.58 36.59
N ASN A 425 -25.33 -7.92 36.63
CA ASN A 425 -26.50 -8.78 36.84
C ASN A 425 -26.21 -9.93 37.81
N GLY A 426 -27.23 -10.42 38.53
CA GLY A 426 -27.16 -11.65 39.31
C GLY A 426 -26.17 -11.65 40.49
N ASP A 427 -25.87 -12.85 41.01
CA ASP A 427 -24.83 -13.05 42.01
C ASP A 427 -23.51 -13.35 41.30
N VAL A 428 -22.53 -12.48 41.51
CA VAL A 428 -21.21 -12.48 40.84
C VAL A 428 -20.43 -13.78 41.08
N LEU A 429 -20.70 -14.53 42.15
CA LEU A 429 -19.99 -15.78 42.44
C LEU A 429 -20.63 -17.01 41.78
N THR A 430 -21.84 -16.90 41.22
CA THR A 430 -22.60 -18.10 40.81
C THR A 430 -23.43 -17.96 39.54
N THR A 431 -24.01 -16.79 39.27
CA THR A 431 -25.05 -16.62 38.25
C THR A 431 -24.86 -15.39 37.37
N GLY A 432 -23.92 -14.50 37.70
CA GLY A 432 -23.92 -13.14 37.20
C GLY A 432 -22.53 -12.51 37.05
N TYR A 433 -22.49 -11.18 36.96
CA TYR A 433 -21.32 -10.35 36.71
C TYR A 433 -21.54 -8.93 37.27
N THR A 434 -20.48 -8.15 37.49
CA THR A 434 -20.56 -6.78 38.01
C THR A 434 -20.79 -5.75 36.87
N ASP A 435 -20.87 -4.47 37.22
CA ASP A 435 -20.88 -3.37 36.25
C ASP A 435 -19.50 -3.10 35.61
N TYR A 436 -18.43 -3.78 36.06
CA TYR A 436 -17.05 -3.53 35.66
C TYR A 436 -16.81 -3.42 34.15
N ALA A 437 -17.34 -4.38 33.38
CA ALA A 437 -17.22 -4.45 31.94
C ALA A 437 -18.60 -4.50 31.23
N SER A 438 -19.64 -4.02 31.93
CA SER A 438 -20.94 -3.74 31.32
C SER A 438 -20.86 -2.41 30.58
N LEU A 439 -20.05 -2.39 29.53
CA LEU A 439 -19.63 -1.23 28.75
C LEU A 439 -19.92 -1.50 27.27
N GLY A 440 -20.19 -0.47 26.48
CA GLY A 440 -20.48 -0.65 25.06
C GLY A 440 -21.47 0.34 24.49
N GLN A 441 -21.94 0.06 23.28
CA GLN A 441 -22.79 0.96 22.52
C GLN A 441 -24.29 0.70 22.81
N TYR A 442 -25.07 1.78 22.82
CA TYR A 442 -26.53 1.69 22.83
C TYR A 442 -27.16 2.63 21.82
N THR A 443 -28.36 2.28 21.40
CA THR A 443 -29.21 3.10 20.52
C THR A 443 -30.67 2.96 20.91
N GLY A 444 -31.54 3.84 20.44
CA GLY A 444 -32.96 3.71 20.66
C GLY A 444 -33.73 4.96 20.32
N THR A 445 -34.90 5.09 20.91
CA THR A 445 -35.79 6.22 20.71
C THR A 445 -36.37 6.75 22.02
N ILE A 446 -36.63 8.05 22.08
CA ILE A 446 -37.39 8.69 23.15
C ILE A 446 -38.59 9.38 22.53
N SER A 447 -39.79 8.84 22.75
CA SER A 447 -41.07 9.34 22.27
C SER A 447 -41.87 10.09 23.34
N GLY A 448 -42.83 10.92 22.95
CA GLY A 448 -43.51 11.87 23.85
C GLY A 448 -42.75 13.19 24.05
N VAL A 449 -41.75 13.42 23.21
CA VAL A 449 -40.96 14.65 23.17
C VAL A 449 -41.69 15.72 22.35
N VAL A 450 -41.42 16.99 22.63
CA VAL A 450 -41.86 18.12 21.82
C VAL A 450 -41.30 17.90 20.41
N PRO A 451 -42.16 17.67 19.39
CA PRO A 451 -41.71 17.61 18.02
C PRO A 451 -41.10 18.96 17.67
N GLY A 452 -39.83 18.95 17.30
CA GLY A 452 -39.04 20.15 17.06
C GLY A 452 -37.77 19.91 16.24
N GLY A 453 -37.53 18.67 15.85
CA GLY A 453 -36.74 18.32 14.70
C GLY A 453 -37.55 18.59 13.43
N PHE A 454 -36.89 18.91 12.34
CA PHE A 454 -37.53 19.11 11.05
C PHE A 454 -36.67 18.41 10.01
N THR A 455 -37.17 17.31 9.44
CA THR A 455 -36.49 16.61 8.33
C THR A 455 -36.91 17.19 7.00
N TRP A 456 -35.92 17.51 6.18
CA TRP A 456 -36.11 17.79 4.76
C TRP A 456 -36.45 16.50 4.01
N THR A 457 -37.52 16.53 3.21
CA THR A 457 -38.00 15.34 2.47
C THR A 457 -37.96 15.50 0.96
N SER A 458 -37.60 16.69 0.45
CA SER A 458 -37.52 16.87 -1.00
C SER A 458 -36.27 16.20 -1.54
N SER A 459 -36.46 15.19 -2.40
CA SER A 459 -35.39 14.56 -3.20
C SER A 459 -35.26 15.15 -4.60
N THR A 460 -36.07 16.18 -4.93
CA THR A 460 -36.11 16.78 -6.27
C THR A 460 -34.88 17.67 -6.48
N SER A 461 -34.04 17.30 -7.44
CA SER A 461 -32.87 18.10 -7.87
C SER A 461 -33.26 19.52 -8.27
N GLY A 462 -32.34 20.48 -8.11
CA GLY A 462 -32.54 21.88 -8.44
C GLY A 462 -33.03 22.73 -7.27
N THR A 463 -33.79 23.79 -7.56
CA THR A 463 -34.15 24.81 -6.56
C THR A 463 -35.43 24.46 -5.80
N ASN A 464 -35.32 24.40 -4.48
CA ASN A 464 -36.43 24.20 -3.55
C ASN A 464 -36.51 25.37 -2.55
N GLN A 465 -37.65 25.53 -1.86
CA GLN A 465 -37.88 26.64 -0.91
C GLN A 465 -37.98 26.13 0.53
N TRP A 466 -37.24 26.74 1.45
CA TRP A 466 -37.29 26.42 2.89
C TRP A 466 -38.69 26.66 3.48
N ASN A 467 -39.41 27.67 2.98
CA ASN A 467 -40.72 28.06 3.51
C ASN A 467 -41.89 27.24 2.95
N SER A 468 -41.64 26.27 2.07
CA SER A 468 -42.67 25.36 1.57
C SER A 468 -42.89 24.26 2.61
N THR A 469 -44.07 24.25 3.24
CA THR A 469 -44.43 23.22 4.23
C THR A 469 -44.36 21.80 3.68
N GLY A 470 -44.59 21.62 2.37
CA GLY A 470 -44.51 20.30 1.72
C GLY A 470 -43.11 19.71 1.59
N ASN A 471 -42.05 20.50 1.86
CA ASN A 471 -40.67 20.02 1.83
C ASN A 471 -40.21 19.47 3.19
N TRP A 472 -41.04 19.58 4.23
CA TRP A 472 -40.74 19.15 5.59
C TRP A 472 -41.64 17.99 6.01
N ALA A 473 -41.06 16.96 6.62
CA ALA A 473 -41.81 15.81 7.13
C ALA A 473 -42.92 16.22 8.11
N SER A 474 -42.71 17.27 8.90
CA SER A 474 -43.67 17.77 9.88
C SER A 474 -44.82 18.60 9.28
N ALA A 475 -44.80 18.86 7.96
CA ALA A 475 -45.69 19.82 7.29
C ALA A 475 -45.68 21.24 7.92
N THR A 476 -44.64 21.56 8.69
CA THR A 476 -44.41 22.86 9.33
C THR A 476 -42.98 23.31 9.05
N VAL A 477 -42.78 24.62 8.93
CA VAL A 477 -41.47 25.18 8.60
C VAL A 477 -40.66 25.40 9.90
N PRO A 478 -39.42 24.89 10.00
CA PRO A 478 -38.55 25.16 11.15
C PRO A 478 -38.23 26.66 11.24
N ASN A 479 -38.60 27.30 12.35
CA ASN A 479 -38.22 28.68 12.65
C ASN A 479 -38.39 29.05 14.15
N ALA A 480 -37.62 28.43 15.04
CA ALA A 480 -37.64 28.77 16.46
C ALA A 480 -36.30 28.44 17.14
N ALA A 481 -36.02 29.10 18.28
CA ALA A 481 -34.83 28.77 19.06
C ALA A 481 -34.86 27.31 19.53
N GLY A 482 -33.74 26.61 19.41
CA GLY A 482 -33.58 25.25 19.89
C GLY A 482 -34.20 24.16 19.02
N VAL A 483 -34.81 24.49 17.87
CA VAL A 483 -35.27 23.47 16.91
C VAL A 483 -34.09 22.83 16.22
N SER A 484 -34.18 21.56 15.87
CA SER A 484 -33.13 20.92 15.07
C SER A 484 -33.63 20.66 13.68
N VAL A 485 -32.74 20.74 12.71
CA VAL A 485 -33.08 20.59 11.32
C VAL A 485 -32.15 19.56 10.72
N ARG A 486 -32.71 18.66 9.92
CA ARG A 486 -31.98 17.62 9.22
C ARG A 486 -32.22 17.77 7.73
N VAL A 487 -31.17 18.09 6.98
CA VAL A 487 -31.13 18.21 5.53
C VAL A 487 -30.10 17.20 5.02
N ASN A 488 -30.43 15.92 5.14
CA ASN A 488 -29.50 14.83 4.88
C ASN A 488 -30.10 13.64 4.10
N ASN A 489 -31.27 13.84 3.48
CA ASN A 489 -31.88 12.80 2.67
C ASN A 489 -31.05 12.52 1.42
N ASP A 490 -31.17 11.31 0.88
CA ASP A 490 -30.62 10.97 -0.43
C ASP A 490 -31.31 11.80 -1.53
N ILE A 491 -30.52 12.39 -2.42
CA ILE A 491 -30.99 13.23 -3.52
C ILE A 491 -30.47 12.70 -4.87
N GLY A 492 -31.33 12.73 -5.89
CA GLY A 492 -30.96 12.25 -7.24
C GLY A 492 -30.14 13.25 -8.08
N GLY A 493 -29.65 14.32 -7.47
CA GLY A 493 -28.99 15.46 -8.11
C GLY A 493 -28.83 16.64 -7.16
N ASP A 494 -27.87 17.53 -7.42
CA ASP A 494 -27.58 18.71 -6.58
C ASP A 494 -28.84 19.54 -6.29
N GLN A 495 -28.98 19.99 -5.03
CA GLN A 495 -30.12 20.78 -4.58
C GLN A 495 -29.70 22.14 -4.02
N THR A 496 -30.45 23.18 -4.41
CA THR A 496 -30.36 24.51 -3.82
C THR A 496 -31.63 24.80 -3.00
N ILE A 497 -31.50 25.03 -1.69
CA ILE A 497 -32.60 25.34 -0.78
C ILE A 497 -32.60 26.84 -0.49
N GLN A 498 -33.63 27.55 -0.97
CA GLN A 498 -33.74 29.00 -0.83
C GLN A 498 -34.46 29.43 0.46
N LEU A 499 -33.85 30.37 1.18
CA LEU A 499 -34.38 31.00 2.40
C LEU A 499 -34.87 32.42 2.08
N ALA A 500 -36.18 32.63 2.12
CA ALA A 500 -36.84 33.90 1.79
C ALA A 500 -36.98 34.88 2.97
N SER A 501 -36.66 34.45 4.19
CA SER A 501 -36.75 35.21 5.44
C SER A 501 -35.70 34.71 6.43
N ALA A 502 -35.56 35.34 7.59
CA ALA A 502 -34.71 34.82 8.65
C ALA A 502 -35.32 33.56 9.28
N TYR A 503 -34.57 32.45 9.29
CA TYR A 503 -34.96 31.18 9.90
C TYR A 503 -34.05 30.86 11.07
N THR A 504 -34.65 30.64 12.24
CA THR A 504 -33.95 30.32 13.49
C THR A 504 -33.92 28.82 13.73
N VAL A 505 -32.73 28.29 14.01
CA VAL A 505 -32.46 26.89 14.33
C VAL A 505 -31.50 26.78 15.51
N GLY A 506 -31.62 25.72 16.31
CA GLY A 506 -30.64 25.34 17.33
C GLY A 506 -29.61 24.31 16.83
N SER A 507 -29.99 23.45 15.89
CA SER A 507 -29.08 22.49 15.24
C SER A 507 -29.40 22.33 13.76
N LEU A 508 -28.39 22.03 12.95
CA LEU A 508 -28.51 21.67 11.53
C LEU A 508 -27.59 20.49 11.22
N ASP A 509 -28.13 19.39 10.70
CA ASP A 509 -27.39 18.29 10.08
C ASP A 509 -27.55 18.40 8.56
N LEU A 510 -26.44 18.46 7.83
CA LEU A 510 -26.38 18.73 6.40
C LEU A 510 -25.49 17.71 5.69
N GLY A 511 -26.03 17.01 4.68
CA GLY A 511 -25.22 16.20 3.79
C GLY A 511 -25.98 15.07 3.11
N ASP A 512 -25.76 14.88 1.81
CA ASP A 512 -26.36 13.78 1.06
C ASP A 512 -25.98 12.41 1.66
N ALA A 513 -26.98 11.56 1.90
CA ALA A 513 -26.82 10.32 2.65
C ALA A 513 -25.80 9.35 2.02
N ASN A 514 -25.75 9.29 0.68
CA ASN A 514 -24.82 8.43 -0.06
C ASN A 514 -23.56 9.18 -0.55
N SER A 515 -23.44 10.47 -0.22
CA SER A 515 -22.31 11.32 -0.59
C SER A 515 -22.10 11.55 -2.09
N THR A 516 -23.15 11.45 -2.92
CA THR A 516 -23.02 11.59 -4.38
C THR A 516 -23.29 13.01 -4.90
N HIS A 517 -24.05 13.82 -4.16
CA HIS A 517 -24.48 15.16 -4.57
C HIS A 517 -24.30 16.20 -3.46
N ALA A 518 -24.50 17.47 -3.84
CA ALA A 518 -24.35 18.61 -2.95
C ALA A 518 -25.69 19.28 -2.57
N PHE A 519 -25.79 19.69 -1.31
CA PHE A 519 -26.76 20.65 -0.83
C PHE A 519 -26.17 22.06 -0.77
N THR A 520 -26.92 23.04 -1.29
CA THR A 520 -26.62 24.46 -1.15
C THR A 520 -27.78 25.17 -0.45
N LEU A 521 -27.58 25.68 0.76
CA LEU A 521 -28.55 26.61 1.38
C LEU A 521 -28.24 28.02 0.86
N ALA A 522 -29.19 28.65 0.18
CA ALA A 522 -29.04 29.93 -0.48
C ALA A 522 -30.02 30.98 0.01
N SER A 523 -29.61 32.25 -0.01
CA SER A 523 -30.52 33.35 0.30
C SER A 523 -31.40 33.69 -0.90
N SER A 524 -32.70 33.87 -0.66
CA SER A 524 -33.64 34.58 -1.54
C SER A 524 -34.18 35.83 -0.84
N GLY A 525 -33.35 36.49 -0.03
CA GLY A 525 -33.70 37.62 0.83
C GLY A 525 -33.73 37.28 2.33
N GLY A 526 -33.46 36.03 2.70
CA GLY A 526 -33.41 35.54 4.07
C GLY A 526 -32.01 35.27 4.63
N SER A 527 -31.97 34.80 5.88
CA SER A 527 -30.78 34.43 6.63
C SER A 527 -31.02 33.17 7.48
N LEU A 528 -29.95 32.52 7.95
CA LEU A 528 -30.00 31.44 8.92
C LEU A 528 -29.48 31.95 10.27
N VAL A 529 -30.21 31.68 11.36
CA VAL A 529 -29.88 32.15 12.71
C VAL A 529 -29.69 30.94 13.62
N PHE A 530 -28.49 30.75 14.16
CA PHE A 530 -28.20 29.72 15.16
C PHE A 530 -28.47 30.26 16.57
N ASN A 531 -29.50 29.71 17.20
CA ASN A 531 -29.97 30.01 18.56
C ASN A 531 -30.49 28.71 19.18
N ASN A 532 -29.78 28.15 20.15
CA ASN A 532 -30.15 26.95 20.88
C ASN A 532 -30.57 27.26 22.33
N SER A 533 -31.11 28.46 22.56
CA SER A 533 -31.68 28.89 23.85
C SER A 533 -30.65 28.94 24.99
N GLY A 534 -29.46 29.50 24.73
CA GLY A 534 -28.40 29.68 25.73
C GLY A 534 -27.46 28.48 25.88
N VAL A 535 -27.59 27.47 25.03
CA VAL A 535 -26.68 26.33 24.89
C VAL A 535 -25.98 26.44 23.54
N THR A 536 -24.82 25.82 23.36
CA THR A 536 -24.13 25.73 22.06
C THR A 536 -25.07 25.15 21.00
N ALA A 537 -25.20 25.85 19.88
CA ALA A 537 -25.85 25.38 18.66
C ALA A 537 -24.92 24.43 17.88
N ASN A 538 -25.49 23.55 17.05
CA ASN A 538 -24.71 22.55 16.32
C ASN A 538 -24.94 22.67 14.81
N LEU A 539 -23.86 22.54 14.03
CA LEU A 539 -23.90 22.27 12.61
C LEU A 539 -23.04 21.03 12.35
N SER A 540 -23.65 19.96 11.87
CA SER A 540 -22.96 18.71 11.59
C SER A 540 -23.01 18.35 10.11
N LYS A 541 -21.93 17.76 9.63
CA LYS A 541 -21.81 17.11 8.33
C LYS A 541 -20.98 15.84 8.50
N THR A 542 -21.63 14.70 8.40
CA THR A 542 -20.99 13.36 8.56
C THR A 542 -21.02 12.53 7.28
N SER A 543 -21.79 12.97 6.28
CA SER A 543 -21.87 12.41 4.92
C SER A 543 -22.02 13.54 3.90
N GLY A 544 -22.08 13.25 2.62
CA GLY A 544 -22.33 14.25 1.57
C GLY A 544 -21.08 14.70 0.81
N GLY A 545 -21.26 15.19 -0.41
CA GLY A 545 -20.19 15.83 -1.20
C GLY A 545 -19.80 17.23 -0.68
N ASN A 546 -19.57 18.18 -1.60
CA ASN A 546 -19.21 19.55 -1.25
C ASN A 546 -20.45 20.42 -0.97
N ASP A 547 -20.87 20.50 0.28
CA ASP A 547 -22.04 21.27 0.69
C ASP A 547 -21.73 22.75 0.95
N THR A 548 -22.70 23.62 0.71
CA THR A 548 -22.51 25.08 0.77
C THR A 548 -23.61 25.80 1.55
N LEU A 549 -23.23 26.63 2.51
CA LEU A 549 -24.05 27.66 3.13
C LEU A 549 -23.75 29.02 2.49
N SER A 550 -24.50 29.34 1.43
CA SER A 550 -24.44 30.64 0.73
C SER A 550 -25.41 31.68 1.29
N VAL A 551 -26.28 31.27 2.21
CA VAL A 551 -27.12 32.16 3.01
C VAL A 551 -26.30 32.86 4.10
N PRO A 552 -26.57 34.15 4.42
CA PRO A 552 -25.97 34.79 5.60
C PRO A 552 -26.34 34.06 6.89
N VAL A 553 -25.35 33.83 7.75
CA VAL A 553 -25.49 33.13 9.04
C VAL A 553 -25.33 34.12 10.19
N SER A 554 -26.16 34.00 11.23
CA SER A 554 -26.08 34.80 12.46
C SER A 554 -26.00 33.90 13.70
N LEU A 555 -25.04 34.15 14.58
CA LEU A 555 -24.78 33.39 15.80
C LEU A 555 -25.32 34.15 17.02
N VAL A 556 -26.45 33.67 17.55
CA VAL A 556 -26.99 34.12 18.84
C VAL A 556 -26.33 33.35 19.97
N ASP A 557 -26.21 32.04 19.82
CA ASP A 557 -25.45 31.15 20.70
C ASP A 557 -24.17 30.66 19.99
N ALA A 558 -23.21 30.14 20.76
CA ALA A 558 -21.98 29.58 20.19
C ALA A 558 -22.31 28.44 19.22
N LEU A 559 -21.55 28.30 18.14
CA LEU A 559 -21.77 27.25 17.14
C LEU A 559 -20.64 26.22 17.18
N LEU A 560 -20.97 24.96 17.41
CA LEU A 560 -20.09 23.83 17.13
C LEU A 560 -20.32 23.37 15.69
N VAL A 561 -19.27 23.31 14.89
CA VAL A 561 -19.26 22.80 13.53
C VAL A 561 -18.49 21.49 13.50
N THR A 562 -19.19 20.37 13.44
CA THR A 562 -18.61 19.02 13.34
C THR A 562 -18.63 18.59 11.88
N GLN A 563 -17.45 18.52 11.27
CA GLN A 563 -17.31 18.15 9.86
C GLN A 563 -16.34 16.97 9.75
N SER A 564 -16.88 15.80 9.49
CA SER A 564 -16.14 14.54 9.41
C SER A 564 -16.27 13.87 8.03
N ALA A 565 -17.06 14.45 7.12
CA ALA A 565 -17.18 13.94 5.75
C ALA A 565 -15.94 14.27 4.90
N SER A 566 -15.73 13.49 3.84
CA SER A 566 -14.64 13.68 2.87
C SER A 566 -14.82 14.95 2.02
N GLY A 567 -16.07 15.33 1.71
CA GLY A 567 -16.40 16.58 1.02
C GLY A 567 -16.30 17.81 1.93
N THR A 568 -16.23 19.02 1.36
CA THR A 568 -16.10 20.27 2.12
C THR A 568 -17.44 20.82 2.61
N LEU A 569 -17.43 21.60 3.70
CA LEU A 569 -18.55 22.46 4.10
C LEU A 569 -18.16 23.94 3.93
N ALA A 570 -18.74 24.61 2.93
CA ALA A 570 -18.35 25.97 2.56
C ALA A 570 -19.34 27.04 3.05
N PHE A 571 -18.85 28.06 3.75
CA PHE A 571 -19.59 29.27 4.11
C PHE A 571 -19.27 30.39 3.13
N THR A 572 -20.22 30.68 2.24
CA THR A 572 -20.08 31.70 1.19
C THR A 572 -21.01 32.91 1.42
N GLY A 573 -21.97 32.80 2.35
CA GLY A 573 -22.92 33.88 2.68
C GLY A 573 -22.51 34.86 3.80
N GLY A 574 -21.40 34.60 4.48
CA GLY A 574 -20.91 35.37 5.63
C GLY A 574 -21.59 34.97 6.95
N ILE A 575 -20.84 35.07 8.05
CA ILE A 575 -21.24 34.74 9.42
C ILE A 575 -21.14 36.01 10.27
N SER A 576 -22.13 36.27 11.12
CA SER A 576 -22.24 37.45 11.99
C SER A 576 -22.73 37.05 13.39
N GLY A 577 -22.73 37.96 14.36
CA GLY A 577 -23.26 37.72 15.72
C GLY A 577 -22.25 37.88 16.84
N ALA A 578 -22.69 37.75 18.09
CA ALA A 578 -21.83 37.98 19.25
C ALA A 578 -21.08 36.71 19.70
N ALA A 579 -21.59 35.53 19.35
CA ALA A 579 -21.09 34.25 19.82
C ALA A 579 -19.92 33.69 18.98
N GLY A 580 -19.22 32.69 19.53
CA GLY A 580 -18.05 32.06 18.90
C GLY A 580 -18.40 30.84 18.05
N LEU A 581 -17.38 30.30 17.39
CA LEU A 581 -17.47 29.13 16.52
C LEU A 581 -16.36 28.14 16.88
N THR A 582 -16.70 26.87 17.06
CA THR A 582 -15.74 25.78 17.27
C THR A 582 -15.79 24.83 16.08
N LYS A 583 -14.64 24.48 15.50
CA LYS A 583 -14.51 23.51 14.41
C LYS A 583 -13.95 22.19 14.95
N GLU A 584 -14.67 21.10 14.69
CA GLU A 584 -14.32 19.72 15.04
C GLU A 584 -14.43 18.77 13.83
N GLY A 585 -13.90 17.57 13.99
CA GLY A 585 -13.81 16.53 12.96
C GLY A 585 -12.67 16.74 11.97
N ALA A 586 -12.15 15.66 11.40
CA ALA A 586 -10.99 15.69 10.51
C ALA A 586 -11.25 16.40 9.16
N GLY A 587 -12.52 16.59 8.77
CA GLY A 587 -12.91 17.15 7.49
C GLY A 587 -12.66 18.66 7.35
N THR A 588 -12.89 19.18 6.13
CA THR A 588 -12.58 20.58 5.78
C THR A 588 -13.82 21.48 5.85
N VAL A 589 -13.71 22.59 6.59
CA VAL A 589 -14.63 23.74 6.52
C VAL A 589 -13.96 24.87 5.75
N VAL A 590 -14.71 25.56 4.89
CA VAL A 590 -14.21 26.63 4.03
C VAL A 590 -14.92 27.95 4.33
N PHE A 591 -14.17 29.02 4.58
CA PHE A 591 -14.69 30.38 4.66
C PHE A 591 -14.30 31.18 3.41
N SER A 592 -15.28 31.38 2.52
CA SER A 592 -15.08 32.09 1.24
C SER A 592 -15.65 33.51 1.23
N SER A 593 -16.19 33.96 2.35
CA SER A 593 -16.81 35.27 2.53
C SER A 593 -16.24 35.99 3.75
N ALA A 594 -16.41 37.31 3.81
CA ALA A 594 -16.01 38.07 4.98
C ALA A 594 -16.95 37.80 6.17
N ASN A 595 -16.38 37.52 7.33
CA ASN A 595 -17.14 37.20 8.55
C ASN A 595 -16.98 38.30 9.61
N THR A 596 -18.03 38.53 10.42
CA THR A 596 -18.15 39.68 11.34
C THR A 596 -18.61 39.30 12.75
N TYR A 597 -18.61 38.01 13.09
CA TYR A 597 -18.91 37.58 14.46
C TYR A 597 -17.78 37.96 15.43
N THR A 598 -18.10 38.16 16.71
CA THR A 598 -17.10 38.67 17.69
C THR A 598 -16.58 37.61 18.66
N GLY A 599 -17.29 36.50 18.83
CA GLY A 599 -16.81 35.41 19.69
C GLY A 599 -15.67 34.63 19.04
N THR A 600 -14.82 33.99 19.85
CA THR A 600 -13.62 33.28 19.40
C THR A 600 -13.93 32.16 18.39
N THR A 601 -13.09 32.04 17.37
CA THR A 601 -13.00 30.85 16.50
C THR A 601 -12.02 29.86 17.12
N THR A 602 -12.47 28.65 17.46
CA THR A 602 -11.62 27.58 18.02
C THR A 602 -11.48 26.45 17.01
N LEU A 603 -10.25 25.97 16.78
CA LEU A 603 -9.94 24.88 15.87
C LEU A 603 -9.47 23.65 16.65
N ASN A 604 -10.39 22.75 16.96
CA ASN A 604 -10.11 21.52 17.70
C ASN A 604 -9.50 20.44 16.79
N ASP A 605 -9.97 20.33 15.54
CA ASP A 605 -9.47 19.32 14.61
C ASP A 605 -9.75 19.67 13.13
N GLY A 606 -9.05 18.98 12.23
CA GLY A 606 -9.17 19.08 10.78
C GLY A 606 -8.71 20.42 10.21
N LEU A 607 -9.26 20.80 9.06
CA LEU A 607 -8.86 21.98 8.30
C LEU A 607 -9.97 23.06 8.30
N LEU A 608 -9.64 24.28 8.71
CA LEU A 608 -10.40 25.49 8.35
C LEU A 608 -9.67 26.24 7.24
N ARG A 609 -10.21 26.20 6.02
CA ARG A 609 -9.63 26.86 4.83
C ARG A 609 -10.22 28.26 4.63
N LEU A 610 -9.37 29.27 4.54
CA LEU A 610 -9.74 30.65 4.28
C LEU A 610 -9.54 30.99 2.80
N ASP A 611 -10.63 30.89 2.04
CA ASP A 611 -10.71 31.30 0.63
C ASP A 611 -10.78 32.83 0.51
N ASN A 612 -11.20 33.50 1.58
CA ASN A 612 -11.23 34.95 1.71
C ASN A 612 -10.29 35.42 2.83
N ALA A 613 -9.49 36.47 2.57
CA ALA A 613 -8.57 37.04 3.56
C ALA A 613 -9.28 37.60 4.81
N SER A 614 -10.56 37.98 4.70
CA SER A 614 -11.44 38.37 5.81
C SER A 614 -12.36 37.23 6.27
N GLY A 615 -12.03 35.99 5.93
CA GLY A 615 -12.77 34.79 6.33
C GLY A 615 -12.81 34.60 7.85
N LEU A 616 -11.79 35.06 8.58
CA LEU A 616 -11.92 35.25 10.02
C LEU A 616 -12.30 36.70 10.30
N PRO A 617 -13.16 36.98 11.31
CA PRO A 617 -13.37 38.34 11.77
C PRO A 617 -12.04 38.97 12.23
N GLY A 618 -11.73 40.16 11.73
CA GLY A 618 -10.40 40.79 11.88
C GLY A 618 -9.37 40.41 10.80
N GLY A 619 -9.69 39.48 9.90
CA GLY A 619 -8.87 39.10 8.75
C GLY A 619 -7.61 38.32 9.10
N ILE A 620 -6.80 37.95 8.10
CA ILE A 620 -5.50 37.27 8.31
C ILE A 620 -4.38 38.23 8.70
N ASP A 621 -4.61 39.54 8.57
CA ASP A 621 -3.68 40.60 8.91
C ASP A 621 -4.17 41.49 10.05
N ASN A 622 -3.20 42.06 10.76
CA ASN A 622 -3.42 42.55 12.12
C ASN A 622 -3.73 44.05 12.16
N ALA A 623 -4.91 44.44 11.67
CA ALA A 623 -5.42 45.82 11.76
C ALA A 623 -6.12 46.15 13.11
N VAL A 624 -5.87 45.33 14.15
CA VAL A 624 -6.66 45.13 15.38
C VAL A 624 -7.36 46.35 15.98
N GLY A 625 -8.66 46.19 16.21
CA GLY A 625 -9.50 47.03 17.07
C GLY A 625 -10.48 46.22 17.94
N ALA A 626 -11.27 46.91 18.77
CA ALA A 626 -12.35 46.29 19.55
C ALA A 626 -13.50 45.86 18.62
N GLY A 627 -13.93 44.58 18.71
CA GLY A 627 -15.02 44.02 17.89
C GLY A 627 -14.60 42.90 16.93
N GLU A 628 -13.35 42.42 17.00
CA GLU A 628 -12.86 41.29 16.21
C GLU A 628 -12.92 39.96 16.99
N SER A 629 -12.88 38.83 16.27
CA SER A 629 -12.86 37.48 16.86
C SER A 629 -11.42 37.01 17.12
N GLY A 630 -11.18 36.45 18.30
CA GLY A 630 -9.94 35.71 18.57
C GLY A 630 -9.90 34.39 17.78
N LEU A 631 -8.70 33.87 17.53
CA LEU A 631 -8.48 32.55 16.94
C LEU A 631 -7.76 31.67 17.97
N ALA A 632 -8.26 30.49 18.28
CA ALA A 632 -7.64 29.55 19.21
C ALA A 632 -7.32 28.22 18.50
N PHE A 633 -6.07 27.75 18.66
CA PHE A 633 -5.64 26.44 18.19
C PHE A 633 -5.72 25.39 19.31
N GLU A 634 -6.49 24.33 19.08
CA GLU A 634 -6.68 23.19 20.00
C GLU A 634 -6.43 21.83 19.34
N GLY A 635 -5.95 21.82 18.09
CA GLY A 635 -5.52 20.64 17.34
C GLY A 635 -5.61 20.81 15.82
N GLY A 636 -6.49 21.71 15.35
CA GLY A 636 -6.74 21.93 13.92
C GLY A 636 -5.73 22.82 13.20
N VAL A 637 -5.83 22.84 11.87
CA VAL A 637 -4.95 23.58 10.94
C VAL A 637 -5.73 24.69 10.23
N LEU A 638 -5.12 25.88 10.10
CA LEU A 638 -5.66 26.99 9.32
C LEU A 638 -5.07 26.97 7.89
N GLY A 639 -5.92 26.74 6.89
CA GLY A 639 -5.54 26.77 5.47
C GLY A 639 -5.63 28.17 4.87
N LEU A 640 -4.59 28.62 4.18
CA LEU A 640 -4.51 29.96 3.58
C LEU A 640 -4.57 29.86 2.05
N VAL A 641 -5.70 30.29 1.46
CA VAL A 641 -5.83 30.41 0.00
C VAL A 641 -5.57 31.82 -0.48
N THR A 642 -5.89 32.85 0.31
CA THR A 642 -5.75 34.26 -0.08
C THR A 642 -4.95 35.06 0.94
N GLY A 643 -3.72 35.43 0.60
CA GLY A 643 -2.85 36.30 1.41
C GLY A 643 -2.01 35.60 2.49
N ASP A 644 -1.08 36.34 3.09
CA ASP A 644 -0.17 35.86 4.12
C ASP A 644 -0.71 36.13 5.54
N PHE A 645 -0.42 35.26 6.49
CA PHE A 645 -0.92 35.37 7.86
C PHE A 645 0.01 36.21 8.73
N THR A 646 -0.52 37.26 9.37
CA THR A 646 0.28 38.22 10.17
C THR A 646 -0.31 38.63 11.52
N ARG A 647 -1.35 37.94 12.00
CA ARG A 647 -2.02 38.24 13.29
C ARG A 647 -1.05 38.33 14.48
N GLN A 648 -1.40 39.16 15.46
CA GLN A 648 -0.74 39.20 16.75
C GLN A 648 -1.04 37.95 17.56
N LEU A 649 -0.07 37.54 18.37
CA LEU A 649 -0.25 36.49 19.37
C LEU A 649 -0.89 37.06 20.64
N GLY A 650 -1.82 36.30 21.24
CA GLY A 650 -2.48 36.64 22.49
C GLY A 650 -3.92 36.13 22.55
N THR A 651 -4.56 36.29 23.71
CA THR A 651 -5.93 35.81 23.97
C THR A 651 -6.99 36.90 23.74
N GLY A 652 -6.59 38.08 23.25
CA GLY A 652 -7.47 39.22 22.99
C GLY A 652 -8.24 39.11 21.67
N ALA A 653 -9.18 40.03 21.46
CA ALA A 653 -9.89 40.17 20.19
C ALA A 653 -8.91 40.35 19.02
N GLY A 654 -9.13 39.64 17.90
CA GLY A 654 -8.30 39.70 16.70
C GLY A 654 -6.92 39.02 16.83
N GLN A 655 -6.61 38.43 17.99
CA GLN A 655 -5.33 37.77 18.25
C GLN A 655 -5.43 36.25 18.06
N LEU A 656 -4.27 35.62 17.89
CA LEU A 656 -4.09 34.18 17.85
C LEU A 656 -3.66 33.67 19.24
N ASP A 657 -4.51 32.86 19.86
CA ASP A 657 -4.19 32.04 21.02
C ASP A 657 -3.73 30.65 20.55
N TRP A 658 -2.58 30.25 21.06
CA TRP A 658 -1.93 28.97 20.73
C TRP A 658 -1.26 28.38 21.98
N VAL A 659 -1.70 28.79 23.17
CA VAL A 659 -1.12 28.35 24.43
C VAL A 659 -1.70 27.01 24.88
N THR A 660 -2.97 26.77 24.61
CA THR A 660 -3.76 25.67 25.19
C THR A 660 -3.72 24.37 24.40
N GLY A 661 -3.51 24.42 23.07
CA GLY A 661 -3.39 23.20 22.26
C GLY A 661 -2.45 23.27 21.06
N SER A 662 -2.37 22.16 20.32
CA SER A 662 -1.57 22.06 19.10
C SER A 662 -2.28 22.76 17.94
N GLY A 663 -1.58 23.09 16.86
CA GLY A 663 -2.23 23.71 15.72
C GLY A 663 -1.24 24.11 14.65
N GLY A 664 -1.72 24.77 13.60
CA GLY A 664 -0.88 24.92 12.42
C GLY A 664 -1.42 25.73 11.27
N PHE A 665 -0.62 25.75 10.21
CA PHE A 665 -0.94 26.44 8.96
C PHE A 665 -0.67 25.57 7.74
N ALA A 666 -1.51 25.72 6.72
CA ALA A 666 -1.34 25.08 5.42
C ALA A 666 -1.53 26.09 4.28
N ALA A 667 -0.92 25.86 3.12
CA ALA A 667 -0.96 26.77 1.98
C ALA A 667 -1.72 26.18 0.79
N PHE A 668 -2.52 27.02 0.13
CA PHE A 668 -3.36 26.64 -0.99
C PHE A 668 -3.29 27.69 -2.11
N GLY A 669 -3.29 27.23 -3.37
CA GLY A 669 -3.31 28.06 -4.57
C GLY A 669 -2.03 28.87 -4.86
N ALA A 670 -1.21 29.14 -3.85
CA ALA A 670 0.13 29.71 -3.95
C ALA A 670 0.90 29.41 -2.65
N ASP A 671 2.22 29.50 -2.68
CA ASP A 671 3.02 29.47 -1.46
C ASP A 671 2.62 30.63 -0.53
N ARG A 672 2.49 30.35 0.77
CA ARG A 672 2.02 31.32 1.78
C ARG A 672 3.03 31.54 2.88
N GLN A 673 3.02 32.74 3.46
CA GLN A 673 3.89 33.06 4.58
C GLN A 673 3.12 33.22 5.88
N VAL A 674 3.78 32.82 6.98
CA VAL A 674 3.33 33.12 8.35
C VAL A 674 4.36 34.03 9.01
N ARG A 675 3.91 35.24 9.39
CA ARG A 675 4.67 36.27 10.10
C ARG A 675 3.86 36.78 11.29
N LEU A 676 3.77 35.98 12.34
CA LEU A 676 3.12 36.31 13.61
C LEU A 676 3.67 37.62 14.18
N ASN A 677 2.80 38.41 14.81
CA ASN A 677 3.08 39.78 15.26
C ASN A 677 3.58 40.71 14.13
N ASN A 678 3.25 40.39 12.88
CA ASN A 678 3.74 41.06 11.67
C ASN A 678 5.28 41.20 11.63
N GLY A 679 6.01 40.29 12.27
CA GLY A 679 7.46 40.34 12.42
C GLY A 679 8.14 39.06 11.97
N THR A 680 9.48 39.06 12.04
CA THR A 680 10.33 37.88 11.83
C THR A 680 11.19 37.56 13.05
N SER A 681 11.14 38.42 14.07
CA SER A 681 11.88 38.25 15.32
C SER A 681 11.59 36.91 15.97
N ALA A 682 12.64 36.32 16.55
CA ALA A 682 12.51 35.03 17.20
C ALA A 682 11.61 35.13 18.43
N PHE A 683 10.72 34.17 18.57
CA PHE A 683 9.87 34.04 19.75
C PHE A 683 10.26 32.82 20.57
N SER A 684 10.08 32.89 21.89
CA SER A 684 10.42 31.77 22.78
C SER A 684 9.28 30.76 22.83
N TRP A 685 9.55 29.51 22.47
CA TRP A 685 8.61 28.40 22.63
C TRP A 685 8.57 28.00 24.11
N ASN A 686 7.96 28.85 24.94
CA ASN A 686 7.59 28.63 26.33
C ASN A 686 6.11 29.06 26.51
N SER A 687 5.55 28.93 27.71
CA SER A 687 4.11 29.05 28.06
C SER A 687 3.35 30.29 27.54
N ALA A 688 3.98 31.21 26.82
CA ALA A 688 3.38 32.42 26.27
C ALA A 688 3.01 32.32 24.77
N ILE A 689 3.42 31.27 24.03
CA ILE A 689 3.31 31.27 22.55
C ILE A 689 2.80 29.98 21.95
N ILE A 690 3.50 28.87 22.17
CA ILE A 690 3.01 27.53 21.86
C ILE A 690 3.21 26.75 23.16
N GLY A 691 2.15 26.16 23.71
CA GLY A 691 2.18 25.49 25.01
C GLY A 691 3.33 24.48 25.13
N THR A 692 3.78 24.21 26.35
CA THR A 692 5.03 23.47 26.61
C THR A 692 5.01 21.99 26.18
N GLY A 693 3.87 21.47 25.74
CA GLY A 693 3.74 20.13 25.12
C GLY A 693 3.07 20.16 23.75
N ASN A 694 2.82 21.34 23.18
CA ASN A 694 2.01 21.47 21.98
C ASN A 694 2.88 21.30 20.73
N THR A 695 2.28 20.77 19.68
CA THR A 695 2.93 20.53 18.39
C THR A 695 2.64 21.68 17.43
N LEU A 696 3.68 22.15 16.74
CA LEU A 696 3.54 22.99 15.56
C LEU A 696 3.23 22.10 14.36
N ILE A 697 2.05 22.24 13.78
CA ILE A 697 1.62 21.50 12.59
C ILE A 697 1.80 22.41 11.37
N LEU A 698 2.41 21.90 10.31
CA LEU A 698 2.59 22.62 9.06
C LEU A 698 2.17 21.73 7.89
N GLY A 699 1.57 22.33 6.87
CA GLY A 699 0.99 21.56 5.77
C GLY A 699 -0.33 20.88 6.16
N HIS A 700 -0.88 20.14 5.22
CA HIS A 700 -2.09 19.31 5.37
C HIS A 700 -2.15 18.36 4.16
N ALA A 701 -2.79 17.19 4.29
CA ALA A 701 -2.91 16.20 3.20
C ALA A 701 -3.53 16.77 1.90
N THR A 702 -4.38 17.79 2.02
CA THR A 702 -5.01 18.46 0.88
C THR A 702 -4.34 19.78 0.47
N ALA A 703 -3.27 20.20 1.16
CA ALA A 703 -2.52 21.39 0.82
C ALA A 703 -1.90 21.24 -0.58
N THR A 704 -1.82 22.35 -1.31
CA THR A 704 -1.35 22.32 -2.70
C THR A 704 0.00 23.00 -2.89
N HIS A 705 0.47 23.72 -1.87
CA HIS A 705 1.61 24.63 -1.96
C HIS A 705 2.37 24.69 -0.63
N THR A 706 3.53 25.34 -0.64
CA THR A 706 4.45 25.44 0.49
C THR A 706 3.97 26.46 1.51
N ILE A 707 3.98 26.11 2.80
CA ILE A 707 3.87 27.09 3.89
C ILE A 707 5.26 27.53 4.40
N ASP A 708 5.56 28.82 4.35
CA ASP A 708 6.82 29.41 4.81
C ASP A 708 6.63 30.14 6.15
N PHE A 709 7.08 29.51 7.23
CA PHE A 709 7.03 30.08 8.57
C PHE A 709 8.27 30.94 8.83
N ARG A 710 8.09 32.26 8.84
CA ARG A 710 9.18 33.24 8.79
C ARG A 710 9.64 33.76 10.14
N ASN A 711 8.82 33.63 11.18
CA ASN A 711 9.25 33.98 12.52
C ASN A 711 10.38 33.07 12.97
N GLY A 712 11.44 33.63 13.56
CA GLY A 712 12.40 32.82 14.28
C GLY A 712 11.75 32.08 15.45
N ILE A 713 12.33 30.94 15.83
CA ILE A 713 11.84 30.13 16.95
C ILE A 713 13.00 29.87 17.89
N SER A 714 12.88 30.28 19.14
CA SER A 714 13.79 29.89 20.20
C SER A 714 13.19 28.70 20.95
N PHE A 715 13.88 27.56 20.93
CA PHE A 715 13.49 26.37 21.67
C PHE A 715 13.74 26.50 23.19
N ALA A 716 14.30 27.63 23.63
CA ALA A 716 14.69 27.97 25.00
C ALA A 716 15.67 26.96 25.64
N GLY A 717 15.18 25.79 26.03
CA GLY A 717 15.96 24.67 26.57
C GLY A 717 15.26 23.32 26.45
N GLN A 718 14.19 23.21 25.65
CA GLN A 718 13.35 22.02 25.54
C GLN A 718 13.40 21.45 24.12
N LYS A 719 13.13 20.15 23.98
CA LYS A 719 12.93 19.53 22.66
C LYS A 719 11.46 19.68 22.26
N ARG A 720 11.19 20.26 21.09
CA ARG A 720 9.84 20.60 20.61
C ARG A 720 9.42 19.70 19.45
N THR A 721 8.12 19.60 19.16
CA THR A 721 7.63 18.79 18.03
C THR A 721 7.13 19.68 16.91
N VAL A 722 7.62 19.43 15.70
CA VAL A 722 7.13 20.02 14.45
C VAL A 722 6.61 18.89 13.58
N LYS A 723 5.29 18.82 13.40
CA LYS A 723 4.63 17.86 12.51
C LYS A 723 4.47 18.52 11.15
N VAL A 724 4.84 17.83 10.07
CA VAL A 724 4.58 18.28 8.71
C VAL A 724 3.80 17.21 7.97
N GLU A 725 2.61 17.55 7.53
CA GLU A 725 1.80 16.67 6.68
C GLU A 725 2.24 16.78 5.22
N ASP A 726 2.13 15.68 4.51
CA ASP A 726 2.47 15.57 3.09
C ASP A 726 1.29 16.04 2.23
N GLY A 727 1.48 17.12 1.48
CA GLY A 727 0.54 17.66 0.51
C GLY A 727 1.07 17.49 -0.92
N ALA A 728 0.49 18.22 -1.87
CA ALA A 728 0.91 18.10 -3.28
C ALA A 728 2.23 18.83 -3.60
N ALA A 729 2.83 19.55 -2.65
CA ALA A 729 4.01 20.36 -2.88
C ALA A 729 5.29 19.55 -2.64
N ALA A 730 6.31 19.68 -3.50
CA ALA A 730 7.60 19.00 -3.30
C ALA A 730 8.33 19.42 -2.00
N VAL A 731 7.96 20.56 -1.43
CA VAL A 731 8.32 20.99 -0.08
C VAL A 731 7.05 21.49 0.59
N ASP A 732 6.52 20.76 1.57
CA ASP A 732 5.26 21.14 2.22
C ASP A 732 5.42 22.37 3.11
N ALA A 733 6.55 22.43 3.82
CA ALA A 733 6.80 23.51 4.77
C ALA A 733 8.27 23.96 4.76
N THR A 734 8.49 25.26 4.92
CA THR A 734 9.80 25.86 5.14
C THR A 734 9.82 26.62 6.46
N LEU A 735 10.82 26.37 7.31
CA LEU A 735 11.15 27.25 8.42
C LEU A 735 12.27 28.19 7.95
N SER A 736 11.88 29.38 7.51
CA SER A 736 12.83 30.43 7.11
C SER A 736 13.21 31.35 8.25
N GLY A 737 12.53 31.31 9.40
CA GLY A 737 13.01 31.97 10.61
C GLY A 737 14.28 31.32 11.19
N VAL A 738 15.14 32.12 11.85
CA VAL A 738 16.31 31.57 12.56
C VAL A 738 15.84 30.76 13.77
N LEU A 739 16.25 29.49 13.82
CA LEU A 739 16.04 28.60 14.96
C LEU A 739 17.18 28.77 15.99
N SER A 740 16.84 28.93 17.26
CA SER A 740 17.78 29.33 18.33
C SER A 740 17.47 28.70 19.70
N GLY A 741 18.28 28.99 20.71
CA GLY A 741 18.08 28.56 22.10
C GLY A 741 18.77 27.24 22.48
N GLY A 742 18.72 26.88 23.76
CA GLY A 742 19.38 25.69 24.30
C GLY A 742 18.75 24.35 23.90
N GLY A 743 17.49 24.39 23.43
CA GLY A 743 16.69 23.23 23.04
C GLY A 743 16.86 22.82 21.56
N GLY A 744 16.06 21.86 21.12
CA GLY A 744 16.05 21.32 19.75
C GLY A 744 14.63 20.92 19.33
N PHE A 745 14.49 20.09 18.29
CA PHE A 745 13.16 19.66 17.85
C PHE A 745 13.13 18.25 17.27
N THR A 746 11.94 17.65 17.28
CA THR A 746 11.58 16.41 16.59
C THR A 746 10.69 16.77 15.40
N LYS A 747 11.09 16.35 14.20
CA LYS A 747 10.27 16.39 12.99
C LYS A 747 9.46 15.10 12.90
N THR A 748 8.14 15.22 12.81
CA THR A 748 7.18 14.13 12.59
C THR A 748 6.29 14.40 11.36
N GLY A 749 5.47 13.43 10.99
CA GLY A 749 4.57 13.49 9.82
C GLY A 749 5.32 13.24 8.50
N PRO A 750 4.61 12.79 7.46
CA PRO A 750 5.22 12.29 6.23
C PRO A 750 5.84 13.40 5.34
N GLY A 751 5.40 14.65 5.49
CA GLY A 751 5.78 15.73 4.59
C GLY A 751 7.23 16.20 4.73
N VAL A 752 7.67 17.02 3.77
CA VAL A 752 9.01 17.59 3.65
C VAL A 752 9.10 18.93 4.39
N LEU A 753 9.94 18.98 5.44
CA LEU A 753 10.32 20.21 6.14
C LEU A 753 11.66 20.76 5.67
N SER A 754 11.69 21.96 5.12
CA SER A 754 12.91 22.63 4.68
C SER A 754 13.44 23.64 5.71
N LEU A 755 14.75 23.59 6.00
CA LEU A 755 15.47 24.60 6.76
C LEU A 755 16.38 25.41 5.83
N SER A 756 16.06 26.69 5.64
CA SER A 756 16.74 27.56 4.66
C SER A 756 17.80 28.49 5.23
N ASN A 757 17.82 28.69 6.55
CA ASN A 757 18.74 29.62 7.21
C ASN A 757 19.79 28.93 8.07
N ALA A 758 20.87 29.66 8.36
CA ALA A 758 21.85 29.28 9.37
C ALA A 758 21.22 29.43 10.76
N ASN A 759 21.32 28.39 11.58
CA ASN A 759 20.66 28.30 12.89
C ASN A 759 21.66 28.32 14.05
N THR A 760 21.17 28.56 15.27
CA THR A 760 21.99 28.73 16.49
C THR A 760 21.50 27.92 17.70
N PHE A 761 20.50 27.06 17.53
CA PHE A 761 20.02 26.20 18.61
C PHE A 761 21.07 25.14 19.01
N THR A 762 21.07 24.63 20.23
CA THR A 762 22.10 23.66 20.68
C THR A 762 21.57 22.28 21.06
N GLY A 763 20.25 22.11 21.19
CA GLY A 763 19.65 20.83 21.53
C GLY A 763 19.47 19.92 20.32
N SER A 764 19.34 18.62 20.58
CA SER A 764 19.26 17.57 19.55
C SER A 764 18.12 17.77 18.55
N VAL A 765 18.35 17.42 17.28
CA VAL A 765 17.32 17.28 16.25
C VAL A 765 17.01 15.80 16.04
N THR A 766 15.73 15.45 16.07
CA THR A 766 15.27 14.11 15.66
C THR A 766 14.46 14.22 14.39
N VAL A 767 14.76 13.38 13.40
CA VAL A 767 13.88 13.16 12.25
C VAL A 767 13.21 11.81 12.49
N ALA A 768 11.92 11.84 12.81
CA ALA A 768 11.14 10.66 13.15
C ALA A 768 10.31 10.15 11.97
N ASP A 769 9.93 11.03 11.05
CA ASP A 769 9.14 10.70 9.87
C ASP A 769 9.29 11.79 8.78
N GLY A 770 9.03 11.41 7.53
CA GLY A 770 9.19 12.24 6.35
C GLY A 770 10.62 12.76 6.16
N VAL A 771 10.75 13.91 5.50
CA VAL A 771 12.06 14.50 5.18
C VAL A 771 12.33 15.77 5.99
N LEU A 772 13.50 15.87 6.61
CA LEU A 772 14.09 17.15 7.04
C LEU A 772 15.14 17.59 6.03
N ARG A 773 14.78 18.52 5.14
CA ARG A 773 15.64 19.04 4.07
C ARG A 773 16.48 20.22 4.55
N LEU A 774 17.80 20.11 4.42
CA LEU A 774 18.76 21.16 4.72
C LEU A 774 19.10 21.95 3.45
N GLN A 775 18.56 23.15 3.30
CA GLN A 775 18.92 24.04 2.18
C GLN A 775 20.12 24.96 2.51
N ASN A 776 20.55 24.97 3.77
CA ASN A 776 21.74 25.67 4.22
C ASN A 776 22.70 24.70 4.93
N ALA A 777 23.99 24.75 4.62
CA ALA A 777 24.99 23.87 5.26
C ALA A 777 25.11 24.11 6.78
N ALA A 778 24.72 25.29 7.26
CA ALA A 778 24.65 25.65 8.68
C ALA A 778 23.20 25.57 9.24
N ALA A 779 22.28 24.88 8.55
CA ALA A 779 20.92 24.68 9.02
C ALA A 779 20.86 23.83 10.30
N LEU A 780 21.78 22.87 10.44
CA LEU A 780 22.00 22.16 11.68
C LEU A 780 23.26 22.70 12.36
N THR A 781 23.18 22.95 13.66
CA THR A 781 24.31 23.38 14.49
C THR A 781 25.15 22.17 14.93
N THR A 782 26.06 22.36 15.89
CA THR A 782 26.78 21.27 16.58
C THR A 782 25.87 20.44 17.51
N ALA A 783 24.55 20.55 17.37
CA ALA A 783 23.57 19.68 18.00
C ALA A 783 23.66 18.25 17.46
N ASN A 784 23.25 17.30 18.30
CA ASN A 784 23.15 15.90 17.88
C ASN A 784 22.01 15.73 16.87
N LEU A 785 22.22 14.84 15.90
CA LEU A 785 21.21 14.44 14.92
C LEU A 785 20.80 12.99 15.17
N GLU A 786 19.50 12.76 15.27
CA GLU A 786 18.91 11.46 15.58
C GLU A 786 17.94 11.06 14.48
N LEU A 787 18.09 9.88 13.90
CA LEU A 787 17.14 9.33 12.93
C LEU A 787 16.36 8.17 13.54
N THR A 788 15.03 8.18 13.39
CA THR A 788 14.12 7.14 13.87
C THR A 788 12.87 7.07 13.01
N GLY A 789 12.03 6.04 13.19
CA GLY A 789 10.69 5.93 12.59
C GLY A 789 10.63 5.95 11.07
N GLY A 790 11.77 5.85 10.37
CA GLY A 790 11.83 6.01 8.92
C GLY A 790 12.25 7.42 8.46
N GLY A 791 12.42 8.37 9.37
CA GLY A 791 12.80 9.74 9.05
C GLY A 791 14.09 9.86 8.23
N VAL A 792 14.05 10.74 7.22
CA VAL A 792 15.11 10.96 6.23
C VAL A 792 15.70 12.36 6.36
N LEU A 793 17.03 12.46 6.47
CA LEU A 793 17.72 13.75 6.34
C LEU A 793 17.96 14.09 4.87
N GLY A 794 17.26 15.10 4.35
CA GLY A 794 17.43 15.60 3.00
C GLY A 794 18.62 16.57 2.89
N LEU A 795 19.61 16.25 2.06
CA LEU A 795 20.78 17.08 1.81
C LEU A 795 20.52 17.99 0.60
N GLY A 796 20.05 19.21 0.84
CA GLY A 796 19.91 20.25 -0.20
C GLY A 796 21.16 21.12 -0.37
N ALA A 797 21.97 21.26 0.68
CA ALA A 797 23.23 21.98 0.69
C ALA A 797 24.24 21.32 1.62
N GLY A 798 25.51 21.32 1.21
CA GLY A 798 26.59 20.64 1.93
C GLY A 798 26.53 19.12 1.84
N ASP A 799 27.63 18.47 2.20
CA ASP A 799 27.73 17.02 2.37
C ASP A 799 27.90 16.70 3.86
N LEU A 800 27.65 15.46 4.27
CA LEU A 800 27.73 15.05 5.68
C LEU A 800 29.16 14.71 6.16
N THR A 801 30.18 15.05 5.36
CA THR A 801 31.58 14.58 5.54
C THR A 801 32.24 15.00 6.86
N ALA A 802 31.71 16.02 7.54
CA ALA A 802 32.28 16.58 8.77
C ALA A 802 31.73 15.95 10.07
N ARG A 803 30.57 15.27 10.04
CA ARG A 803 29.93 14.73 11.25
C ARG A 803 30.49 13.35 11.61
N THR A 804 30.43 13.03 12.90
CA THR A 804 30.86 11.73 13.43
C THR A 804 29.67 10.95 13.98
N ILE A 805 29.79 9.62 14.06
CA ILE A 805 28.73 8.77 14.62
C ILE A 805 28.97 8.57 16.11
N GLY A 806 27.94 8.80 16.93
CA GLY A 806 28.03 8.67 18.37
C GLY A 806 26.94 9.43 19.14
N THR A 807 27.07 9.45 20.47
CA THR A 807 26.13 10.10 21.40
C THR A 807 26.65 11.41 22.01
N SER A 808 27.92 11.73 21.79
CA SER A 808 28.52 13.00 22.23
C SER A 808 27.99 14.16 21.40
N THR A 809 28.31 15.40 21.80
CA THR A 809 27.93 16.60 21.04
C THR A 809 28.46 16.58 19.61
N ASP A 810 27.68 17.12 18.67
CA ASP A 810 27.98 17.18 17.23
C ASP A 810 28.10 15.80 16.55
N GLN A 811 27.35 14.82 17.08
CA GLN A 811 27.33 13.47 16.55
C GLN A 811 25.96 13.07 16.02
N MET A 812 25.98 12.04 15.17
CA MET A 812 24.80 11.44 14.58
C MET A 812 24.58 10.03 15.16
N GLN A 813 23.30 9.69 15.38
CA GLN A 813 22.89 8.35 15.77
C GLN A 813 21.58 7.91 15.12
N TRP A 814 21.43 6.60 14.95
CA TRP A 814 20.16 5.98 14.56
C TRP A 814 19.48 5.35 15.77
N LEU A 815 18.35 5.93 16.17
CA LEU A 815 17.48 5.41 17.23
C LEU A 815 16.45 4.40 16.68
N GLY A 816 16.16 4.46 15.38
CA GLY A 816 15.27 3.55 14.63
C GLY A 816 15.73 3.36 13.18
N SER A 817 14.82 2.98 12.28
CA SER A 817 15.03 3.08 10.83
C SER A 817 15.17 4.55 10.42
N GLY A 818 15.91 4.83 9.36
CA GLY A 818 16.08 6.19 8.87
C GLY A 818 17.23 6.33 7.89
N GLY A 819 17.29 7.47 7.22
CA GLY A 819 18.09 7.58 6.01
C GLY A 819 18.54 8.98 5.60
N PHE A 820 18.96 9.05 4.35
CA PHE A 820 19.32 10.30 3.68
C PHE A 820 18.70 10.36 2.30
N ALA A 821 18.44 11.57 1.83
CA ALA A 821 18.06 11.85 0.45
C ALA A 821 18.89 13.02 -0.08
N ALA A 822 19.08 13.12 -1.40
CA ALA A 822 19.84 14.18 -2.03
C ALA A 822 18.92 15.12 -2.81
N PHE A 823 19.16 16.42 -2.70
CA PHE A 823 18.39 17.45 -3.40
C PHE A 823 19.29 18.44 -4.16
N GLY A 824 18.89 18.78 -5.39
CA GLY A 824 19.49 19.76 -6.31
C GLY A 824 20.81 19.35 -6.96
N ALA A 825 21.54 18.41 -6.37
CA ALA A 825 22.78 17.84 -6.90
C ALA A 825 23.08 16.51 -6.19
N THR A 826 23.97 15.68 -6.77
CA THR A 826 24.47 14.49 -6.07
C THR A 826 25.11 14.88 -4.74
N ARG A 827 24.74 14.18 -3.66
CA ARG A 827 25.26 14.46 -2.30
C ARG A 827 25.97 13.28 -1.69
N ALA A 828 27.09 13.54 -1.03
CA ALA A 828 27.90 12.50 -0.41
C ALA A 828 27.56 12.31 1.08
N VAL A 829 27.43 11.04 1.48
CA VAL A 829 27.36 10.63 2.89
C VAL A 829 28.62 9.85 3.23
N LYS A 830 29.44 10.43 4.12
CA LYS A 830 30.67 9.85 4.64
C LYS A 830 30.91 10.35 6.07
N PHE A 831 31.44 9.49 6.93
CA PHE A 831 31.78 9.83 8.31
C PHE A 831 33.30 9.72 8.52
N SER A 832 33.81 10.28 9.62
CA SER A 832 35.25 10.31 9.92
C SER A 832 35.86 8.96 10.31
N ILE A 833 35.06 7.88 10.37
CA ILE A 833 35.51 6.53 10.70
C ILE A 833 35.77 5.70 9.43
N SER A 834 36.71 4.75 9.49
CA SER A 834 37.15 4.00 8.30
C SER A 834 36.10 3.04 7.73
N SER A 835 35.26 2.47 8.59
CA SER A 835 34.11 1.63 8.22
C SER A 835 33.11 1.61 9.37
N ILE A 836 31.82 1.54 9.05
CA ILE A 836 30.76 1.35 10.04
C ILE A 836 30.40 -0.13 10.11
N ASN A 837 30.39 -0.71 11.32
CA ASN A 837 29.75 -2.00 11.52
C ASN A 837 28.24 -1.80 11.68
N TRP A 838 27.43 -2.53 10.92
CA TRP A 838 25.99 -2.62 11.11
C TRP A 838 25.73 -3.21 12.51
N ASN A 839 24.87 -2.58 13.31
CA ASN A 839 24.71 -2.78 14.78
C ASN A 839 25.83 -2.24 15.68
N ALA A 840 26.75 -1.39 15.20
CA ALA A 840 27.52 -0.56 16.12
C ALA A 840 26.54 0.30 16.95
N THR A 841 26.89 0.65 18.20
CA THR A 841 25.99 1.27 19.21
C THR A 841 25.19 2.50 18.75
N ASN A 842 25.52 3.10 17.60
CA ASN A 842 24.93 4.34 17.09
C ASN A 842 24.58 4.29 15.59
N PHE A 843 24.64 3.12 14.92
CA PHE A 843 24.27 2.95 13.52
C PHE A 843 23.33 1.75 13.35
N ILE A 844 22.25 1.94 12.57
CA ILE A 844 21.15 0.99 12.25
C ILE A 844 21.23 -0.34 13.02
N GLY A 845 20.40 -0.48 14.05
CA GLY A 845 20.27 -1.69 14.86
C GLY A 845 19.70 -2.89 14.10
N GLY A 846 19.66 -4.06 14.77
CA GLY A 846 19.10 -5.28 14.18
C GLY A 846 17.61 -5.12 13.88
N GLY A 847 17.17 -5.62 12.72
CA GLY A 847 15.77 -5.52 12.26
C GLY A 847 15.35 -4.12 11.76
N ARG A 848 16.28 -3.18 11.61
CA ARG A 848 16.01 -1.81 11.13
C ARG A 848 16.51 -1.59 9.71
N VAL A 849 15.96 -0.58 9.06
CA VAL A 849 16.19 -0.28 7.65
C VAL A 849 17.06 0.95 7.49
N LEU A 850 18.11 0.85 6.67
CA LEU A 850 18.81 2.01 6.15
C LEU A 850 18.06 2.50 4.92
N ILE A 851 17.54 3.72 4.97
CA ILE A 851 16.82 4.32 3.84
C ILE A 851 17.79 5.19 3.05
N LEU A 852 17.84 5.01 1.74
CA LEU A 852 18.63 5.83 0.82
C LEU A 852 17.67 6.40 -0.22
N SER A 853 17.66 7.71 -0.41
CA SER A 853 16.65 8.44 -1.19
C SER A 853 15.28 8.53 -0.51
N HIS A 854 14.38 9.28 -1.16
CA HIS A 854 12.98 9.51 -0.82
C HIS A 854 12.23 9.84 -2.13
N ASP A 855 10.92 9.64 -2.22
CA ASP A 855 10.13 9.96 -3.42
C ASP A 855 10.22 11.44 -3.86
N SER A 856 10.36 12.35 -2.90
CA SER A 856 10.57 13.78 -3.12
C SER A 856 11.98 14.15 -3.61
N ALA A 857 12.94 13.20 -3.60
CA ALA A 857 14.32 13.47 -3.98
C ALA A 857 14.45 13.73 -5.50
N ASP A 858 15.28 14.70 -5.85
CA ASP A 858 15.53 15.10 -7.25
C ASP A 858 16.99 14.89 -7.69
N ALA A 859 17.79 14.20 -6.87
CA ALA A 859 19.18 13.92 -7.16
C ALA A 859 19.68 12.61 -6.52
N THR A 860 20.79 12.08 -7.05
CA THR A 860 21.42 10.85 -6.55
C THR A 860 22.07 11.04 -5.18
N LEU A 861 21.77 10.17 -4.24
CA LEU A 861 22.55 10.03 -3.00
C LEU A 861 23.79 9.16 -3.22
N ASP A 862 24.98 9.67 -2.89
CA ASP A 862 26.24 8.91 -2.91
C ASP A 862 26.65 8.46 -1.51
N TRP A 863 26.36 7.21 -1.19
CA TRP A 863 26.83 6.59 0.03
C TRP A 863 28.29 6.13 -0.12
N GLN A 864 29.23 6.95 0.37
CA GLN A 864 30.67 6.69 0.27
C GLN A 864 31.24 5.95 1.47
N GLN A 865 30.48 5.87 2.57
CA GLN A 865 30.95 5.25 3.80
C GLN A 865 30.99 3.72 3.67
N PRO A 866 32.14 3.05 3.86
CA PRO A 866 32.17 1.59 3.88
C PRO A 866 31.34 1.02 5.03
N ILE A 867 30.50 0.02 4.76
CA ILE A 867 29.66 -0.64 5.76
C ILE A 867 30.02 -2.14 5.85
N SER A 868 30.12 -2.66 7.05
CA SER A 868 30.20 -4.10 7.33
C SER A 868 28.83 -4.62 7.79
N LEU A 869 28.27 -5.63 7.13
CA LEU A 869 26.98 -6.23 7.50
C LEU A 869 27.01 -6.95 8.86
N ALA A 870 28.20 -7.18 9.43
CA ALA A 870 28.39 -7.83 10.73
C ALA A 870 27.67 -9.18 10.88
N GLY A 871 27.48 -9.93 9.79
CA GLY A 871 26.96 -11.30 9.81
C GLY A 871 25.48 -11.47 10.16
N ASN A 872 24.60 -10.56 9.73
CA ASN A 872 23.14 -10.65 9.92
C ASN A 872 22.38 -10.23 8.64
N LEU A 873 21.06 -10.46 8.59
CA LEU A 873 20.14 -9.90 7.59
C LEU A 873 20.08 -8.37 7.68
N ARG A 874 20.39 -7.67 6.59
CA ARG A 874 20.40 -6.20 6.48
C ARG A 874 19.51 -5.73 5.34
N VAL A 875 18.68 -4.72 5.62
CA VAL A 875 17.77 -4.12 4.64
C VAL A 875 18.26 -2.72 4.28
N ILE A 876 18.44 -2.48 2.98
CA ILE A 876 18.59 -1.15 2.40
C ILE A 876 17.34 -0.89 1.56
N GLN A 877 16.58 0.11 1.96
CA GLN A 877 15.42 0.58 1.22
C GLN A 877 15.85 1.77 0.37
N VAL A 878 15.46 1.75 -0.90
CA VAL A 878 15.70 2.87 -1.82
C VAL A 878 14.38 3.30 -2.42
N GLU A 879 13.96 4.50 -2.04
CA GLU A 879 12.75 5.12 -2.59
C GLU A 879 13.03 5.73 -3.96
N ASP A 880 11.98 5.75 -4.78
CA ASP A 880 12.04 6.18 -6.18
C ASP A 880 11.85 7.70 -6.27
N GLY A 881 12.98 8.42 -6.35
CA GLY A 881 12.99 9.83 -6.65
C GLY A 881 12.99 10.07 -8.16
N SER A 882 13.21 11.32 -8.58
CA SER A 882 13.26 11.65 -10.02
C SER A 882 14.64 11.42 -10.67
N ALA A 883 15.63 10.93 -9.94
CA ALA A 883 16.96 10.66 -10.45
C ALA A 883 17.04 9.25 -11.08
N ALA A 884 17.67 9.12 -12.25
CA ALA A 884 17.83 7.82 -12.91
C ALA A 884 18.58 6.76 -12.06
N ILE A 885 19.42 7.23 -11.14
CA ILE A 885 19.99 6.44 -10.05
C ILE A 885 19.68 7.21 -8.77
N ASP A 886 18.77 6.69 -7.94
CA ASP A 886 18.35 7.33 -6.69
C ASP A 886 19.46 7.29 -5.65
N ALA A 887 20.13 6.14 -5.55
CA ALA A 887 21.23 5.95 -4.62
C ALA A 887 22.36 5.15 -5.25
N LYS A 888 23.60 5.53 -4.93
CA LYS A 888 24.79 4.73 -5.26
C LYS A 888 25.61 4.40 -4.02
N MET A 889 26.13 3.19 -3.96
CA MET A 889 27.04 2.69 -2.93
C MET A 889 28.46 2.70 -3.47
N SER A 890 29.14 3.83 -3.27
CA SER A 890 30.57 3.98 -3.60
C SER A 890 31.47 3.52 -2.45
N GLY A 891 30.94 3.37 -1.24
CA GLY A 891 31.58 2.66 -0.14
C GLY A 891 31.41 1.14 -0.29
N VAL A 892 32.46 0.37 0.04
CA VAL A 892 32.41 -1.09 0.01
C VAL A 892 31.47 -1.61 1.10
N ILE A 893 30.54 -2.50 0.71
CA ILE A 893 29.80 -3.35 1.64
C ILE A 893 30.60 -4.64 1.87
N ALA A 894 30.91 -4.91 3.14
CA ALA A 894 31.78 -6.01 3.58
C ALA A 894 31.14 -6.79 4.75
N GLY A 895 31.89 -7.73 5.32
CA GLY A 895 31.52 -8.43 6.56
C GLY A 895 30.72 -9.72 6.34
N GLY A 896 30.57 -10.50 7.42
CA GLY A 896 30.03 -11.87 7.37
C GLY A 896 31.10 -12.94 7.22
N SER A 897 30.70 -14.22 7.17
CA SER A 897 31.60 -15.36 7.00
C SER A 897 30.91 -16.48 6.21
N SER A 898 31.67 -17.46 5.71
CA SER A 898 31.10 -18.63 5.05
C SER A 898 30.20 -19.43 6.01
N GLY A 899 29.00 -19.80 5.56
CA GLY A 899 28.07 -20.65 6.33
C GLY A 899 27.17 -19.93 7.33
N THR A 900 27.20 -18.60 7.38
CA THR A 900 26.24 -17.77 8.14
C THR A 900 25.08 -17.33 7.24
N SER A 901 23.84 -17.37 7.73
CA SER A 901 22.62 -16.91 7.03
C SER A 901 22.54 -15.37 6.97
N ASN A 902 23.53 -14.78 6.29
CA ASN A 902 23.56 -13.34 6.05
C ASN A 902 22.78 -13.04 4.79
N ILE A 903 22.06 -11.92 4.77
CA ILE A 903 21.29 -11.51 3.62
C ILE A 903 21.48 -10.00 3.45
N PHE A 904 21.85 -9.60 2.24
CA PHE A 904 21.68 -8.23 1.77
C PHE A 904 20.33 -8.15 1.06
N ASN A 905 19.40 -7.36 1.60
CA ASN A 905 18.07 -7.19 1.03
C ASN A 905 17.86 -5.74 0.55
N LYS A 906 17.56 -5.59 -0.74
CA LYS A 906 17.18 -4.31 -1.38
C LYS A 906 15.65 -4.23 -1.50
N THR A 907 15.06 -3.22 -0.87
CA THR A 907 13.61 -2.89 -0.95
C THR A 907 13.39 -1.48 -1.52
N GLY A 908 12.13 -1.09 -1.71
CA GLY A 908 11.74 0.20 -2.29
C GLY A 908 11.86 0.24 -3.82
N ALA A 909 11.06 1.07 -4.48
CA ALA A 909 10.92 1.09 -5.94
C ALA A 909 12.15 1.68 -6.67
N GLY A 910 12.98 2.47 -5.98
CA GLY A 910 14.11 3.18 -6.57
C GLY A 910 15.29 2.31 -6.99
N THR A 911 16.21 2.92 -7.72
CA THR A 911 17.43 2.30 -8.28
C THR A 911 18.63 2.47 -7.35
N LEU A 912 19.21 1.34 -6.90
CA LEU A 912 20.44 1.28 -6.13
C LEU A 912 21.62 0.83 -7.01
N ALA A 913 22.61 1.68 -7.24
CA ALA A 913 23.82 1.33 -7.98
C ALA A 913 24.98 0.92 -7.07
N PHE A 914 25.56 -0.25 -7.29
CA PHE A 914 26.84 -0.65 -6.69
C PHE A 914 27.99 -0.19 -7.58
N THR A 915 28.67 0.88 -7.19
CA THR A 915 29.81 1.45 -7.93
C THR A 915 31.16 0.97 -7.36
N ALA A 916 31.16 0.51 -6.11
CA ALA A 916 32.27 -0.24 -5.51
C ALA A 916 32.12 -1.76 -5.68
N GLN A 917 33.25 -2.47 -5.66
CA GLN A 917 33.24 -3.93 -5.60
C GLN A 917 32.97 -4.39 -4.16
N ASN A 918 31.82 -5.01 -3.94
CA ASN A 918 31.43 -5.50 -2.62
C ASN A 918 32.14 -6.82 -2.26
N THR A 919 32.25 -7.09 -0.95
CA THR A 919 32.98 -8.26 -0.40
C THR A 919 32.25 -8.98 0.74
N TYR A 920 30.99 -8.62 1.02
CA TYR A 920 30.17 -9.24 2.06
C TYR A 920 29.90 -10.72 1.81
N TRP A 921 29.66 -11.50 2.86
CA TRP A 921 29.15 -12.87 2.76
C TRP A 921 27.65 -12.86 2.98
N GLY A 922 26.89 -13.61 2.19
CA GLY A 922 25.43 -13.70 2.32
C GLY A 922 24.70 -13.59 1.00
N GLU A 923 23.44 -14.04 0.99
CA GLU A 923 22.55 -13.96 -0.17
C GLU A 923 22.25 -12.50 -0.53
N THR A 924 22.00 -12.24 -1.80
CA THR A 924 21.55 -10.95 -2.31
C THR A 924 20.11 -11.09 -2.75
N ILE A 925 19.18 -10.45 -2.06
CA ILE A 925 17.76 -10.46 -2.40
C ILE A 925 17.36 -9.06 -2.86
N ILE A 926 16.65 -8.98 -3.99
CA ILE A 926 16.09 -7.75 -4.55
C ILE A 926 14.57 -7.89 -4.50
N ASN A 927 13.96 -7.31 -3.45
CA ASN A 927 12.52 -7.39 -3.21
C ASN A 927 11.71 -6.43 -4.09
N SER A 928 12.27 -5.26 -4.43
CA SER A 928 11.62 -4.25 -5.27
C SER A 928 12.64 -3.31 -5.90
N GLY A 929 12.21 -2.62 -6.97
CA GLY A 929 13.02 -1.68 -7.72
C GLY A 929 14.21 -2.34 -8.43
N THR A 930 15.26 -1.56 -8.67
CA THR A 930 16.45 -2.02 -9.39
C THR A 930 17.69 -2.07 -8.50
N LEU A 931 18.38 -3.21 -8.48
CA LEU A 931 19.79 -3.27 -8.06
C LEU A 931 20.68 -3.25 -9.29
N MET A 932 21.51 -2.23 -9.44
CA MET A 932 22.37 -2.03 -10.61
C MET A 932 23.83 -2.29 -10.26
N ILE A 933 24.50 -3.15 -11.05
CA ILE A 933 25.94 -3.37 -11.00
C ILE A 933 26.60 -2.28 -11.86
N GLY A 934 27.27 -1.32 -11.22
CA GLY A 934 27.87 -0.16 -11.86
C GLY A 934 26.90 0.98 -12.15
N ASP A 935 27.46 2.09 -12.63
CA ASP A 935 26.77 3.33 -13.02
C ASP A 935 27.19 3.82 -14.42
N GLY A 936 27.66 2.89 -15.26
CA GLY A 936 28.24 3.16 -16.58
C GLY A 936 29.78 3.26 -16.57
N GLY A 937 30.41 3.25 -15.39
CA GLY A 937 31.86 3.17 -15.23
C GLY A 937 32.43 1.75 -15.45
N SER A 938 33.72 1.58 -15.08
CA SER A 938 34.50 0.32 -15.13
C SER A 938 34.63 -0.41 -13.77
N THR A 939 33.86 -0.01 -12.76
CA THR A 939 33.80 -0.64 -11.43
C THR A 939 32.37 -0.91 -10.99
N GLY A 940 32.22 -1.67 -9.90
CA GLY A 940 30.92 -2.03 -9.35
C GLY A 940 30.68 -3.53 -9.42
N GLY A 941 30.14 -4.09 -8.34
CA GLY A 941 29.89 -5.53 -8.27
C GLY A 941 29.14 -5.99 -7.04
N VAL A 942 28.37 -7.06 -7.23
CA VAL A 942 27.88 -7.89 -6.13
C VAL A 942 29.08 -8.65 -5.55
N SER A 943 28.99 -9.06 -4.29
CA SER A 943 30.08 -9.78 -3.65
C SER A 943 30.36 -11.13 -4.32
N SER A 944 31.63 -11.45 -4.56
CA SER A 944 32.03 -12.81 -5.00
C SER A 944 31.75 -13.90 -3.95
N ASN A 945 31.42 -13.50 -2.72
CA ASN A 945 31.09 -14.41 -1.64
C ASN A 945 29.57 -14.61 -1.49
N THR A 946 28.74 -14.02 -2.38
CA THR A 946 27.31 -14.30 -2.39
C THR A 946 27.06 -15.76 -2.81
N PRO A 947 26.24 -16.54 -2.08
CA PRO A 947 25.85 -17.89 -2.48
C PRO A 947 24.67 -17.90 -3.46
N ALA A 948 23.82 -16.86 -3.48
CA ALA A 948 22.66 -16.74 -4.36
C ALA A 948 22.28 -15.28 -4.61
N ILE A 949 21.71 -15.01 -5.79
CA ILE A 949 21.05 -13.73 -6.13
C ILE A 949 19.60 -14.04 -6.50
N THR A 950 18.66 -13.51 -5.72
CA THR A 950 17.23 -13.70 -5.91
C THR A 950 16.55 -12.37 -6.23
N VAL A 951 15.72 -12.35 -7.25
CA VAL A 951 14.99 -11.17 -7.73
C VAL A 951 13.50 -11.46 -7.63
N GLU A 952 12.79 -10.73 -6.78
CA GLU A 952 11.36 -10.93 -6.49
C GLU A 952 10.46 -10.32 -7.58
N PRO A 953 9.14 -10.64 -7.62
CA PRO A 953 8.21 -10.09 -8.60
C PRO A 953 8.29 -8.55 -8.70
N GLY A 954 8.40 -8.02 -9.92
CA GLY A 954 8.48 -6.58 -10.18
C GLY A 954 9.85 -5.94 -9.92
N ALA A 955 10.82 -6.67 -9.37
CA ALA A 955 12.19 -6.20 -9.17
C ALA A 955 13.12 -6.53 -10.36
N THR A 956 14.27 -5.86 -10.45
CA THR A 956 15.26 -6.05 -11.52
C THR A 956 16.70 -6.08 -11.01
N LEU A 957 17.48 -7.04 -11.47
CA LEU A 957 18.95 -6.95 -11.43
C LEU A 957 19.45 -6.36 -12.75
N ALA A 958 20.15 -5.23 -12.70
CA ALA A 958 20.71 -4.56 -13.87
C ALA A 958 22.25 -4.59 -13.89
N VAL A 959 22.85 -4.64 -15.08
CA VAL A 959 24.29 -4.46 -15.28
C VAL A 959 24.54 -3.22 -16.14
N ASN A 960 25.11 -2.19 -15.52
CA ASN A 960 25.48 -0.93 -16.17
C ASN A 960 27.00 -0.71 -16.05
N ARG A 961 27.75 -1.45 -16.88
CA ARG A 961 29.22 -1.48 -16.88
C ARG A 961 29.72 -1.18 -18.30
N SER A 962 30.81 -0.42 -18.43
CA SER A 962 31.41 -0.06 -19.72
C SER A 962 32.33 -1.14 -20.31
N ASP A 963 32.80 -2.05 -19.47
CA ASP A 963 33.72 -3.15 -19.78
C ASP A 963 32.99 -4.50 -19.79
N THR A 964 33.74 -5.59 -19.92
CA THR A 964 33.17 -6.94 -19.93
C THR A 964 32.95 -7.46 -18.51
N VAL A 965 31.72 -7.86 -18.20
CA VAL A 965 31.35 -8.61 -16.99
C VAL A 965 31.04 -10.04 -17.37
N THR A 966 31.68 -11.01 -16.72
CA THR A 966 31.44 -12.44 -16.96
C THR A 966 30.80 -13.07 -15.73
N GLN A 967 29.61 -13.65 -15.90
CA GLN A 967 28.95 -14.41 -14.86
C GLN A 967 29.79 -15.64 -14.49
N GLY A 968 29.86 -15.99 -13.20
CA GLY A 968 30.71 -17.08 -12.71
C GLY A 968 32.07 -16.60 -12.17
N THR A 969 32.42 -15.34 -12.38
CA THR A 969 33.62 -14.69 -11.80
C THR A 969 33.24 -13.38 -11.10
N ASN A 970 34.21 -12.69 -10.49
CA ASN A 970 33.98 -11.33 -9.97
C ASN A 970 33.79 -10.38 -11.16
N PRO A 971 32.77 -9.48 -11.22
CA PRO A 971 31.90 -8.97 -10.14
C PRO A 971 30.53 -9.65 -9.93
N PHE A 972 30.27 -10.81 -10.56
CA PHE A 972 28.94 -11.43 -10.65
C PHE A 972 29.05 -12.97 -10.71
N LYS A 973 29.14 -13.65 -9.57
CA LYS A 973 29.60 -15.06 -9.53
C LYS A 973 28.49 -16.13 -9.68
N VAL A 974 27.26 -15.85 -9.29
CA VAL A 974 26.20 -16.88 -9.16
C VAL A 974 25.10 -16.72 -10.19
N ALA A 975 24.29 -17.77 -10.37
CA ALA A 975 23.08 -17.71 -11.17
C ALA A 975 22.04 -16.79 -10.51
N VAL A 976 21.19 -16.19 -11.34
CA VAL A 976 20.07 -15.33 -10.92
C VAL A 976 18.79 -16.16 -10.93
N SER A 977 18.01 -16.07 -9.87
CA SER A 977 16.73 -16.78 -9.70
C SER A 977 15.61 -15.84 -9.21
N GLY A 978 14.37 -16.31 -9.18
CA GLY A 978 13.21 -15.58 -8.65
C GLY A 978 12.26 -15.06 -9.74
N ASP A 979 11.19 -14.38 -9.37
CA ASP A 979 10.14 -14.01 -10.33
C ASP A 979 10.38 -12.67 -11.05
N GLY A 980 11.43 -11.93 -10.65
CA GLY A 980 11.82 -10.64 -11.23
C GLY A 980 12.64 -10.73 -12.52
N GLY A 981 13.07 -9.57 -13.02
CA GLY A 981 13.75 -9.42 -14.31
C GLY A 981 15.27 -9.23 -14.24
N PHE A 982 15.90 -9.29 -15.42
CA PHE A 982 17.32 -9.01 -15.62
C PHE A 982 17.51 -7.96 -16.71
N THR A 983 18.37 -6.97 -16.48
CA THR A 983 18.63 -5.89 -17.46
C THR A 983 20.10 -5.73 -17.80
N GLN A 984 20.43 -5.69 -19.09
CA GLN A 984 21.71 -5.18 -19.60
C GLN A 984 21.55 -3.70 -19.99
N ALA A 985 22.15 -2.81 -19.21
CA ALA A 985 22.01 -1.36 -19.35
C ALA A 985 23.28 -0.61 -19.78
N GLY A 986 24.45 -1.20 -19.58
CA GLY A 986 25.73 -0.56 -19.89
C GLY A 986 26.18 -0.79 -21.33
N ASN A 987 27.00 0.13 -21.86
CA ASN A 987 27.60 0.01 -23.20
C ASN A 987 28.62 -1.13 -23.34
N GLY A 988 29.02 -1.76 -22.23
CA GLY A 988 29.94 -2.90 -22.21
C GLY A 988 29.28 -4.22 -22.61
N THR A 989 29.91 -5.32 -22.20
CA THR A 989 29.45 -6.67 -22.52
C THR A 989 29.19 -7.48 -21.26
N THR A 990 27.99 -8.02 -21.08
CA THR A 990 27.73 -9.02 -20.05
C THR A 990 27.71 -10.41 -20.67
N VAL A 991 28.46 -11.36 -20.11
CA VAL A 991 28.51 -12.75 -20.55
C VAL A 991 27.84 -13.63 -19.50
N LEU A 992 26.71 -14.27 -19.83
CA LEU A 992 26.02 -15.21 -18.94
C LEU A 992 26.61 -16.62 -19.14
N MET A 993 27.08 -17.25 -18.06
CA MET A 993 27.78 -18.54 -18.10
C MET A 993 27.03 -19.63 -17.34
N LEU A 994 26.05 -19.26 -16.51
CA LEU A 994 25.30 -20.15 -15.64
C LEU A 994 23.83 -20.16 -16.05
N ALA A 995 23.14 -21.27 -15.78
CA ALA A 995 21.70 -21.39 -16.02
C ALA A 995 20.94 -20.48 -15.05
N ASN A 996 20.34 -19.41 -15.56
CA ASN A 996 19.51 -18.51 -14.78
C ASN A 996 18.06 -19.01 -14.79
N THR A 997 17.37 -18.83 -13.68
CA THR A 997 15.99 -19.34 -13.49
C THR A 997 15.04 -18.23 -13.05
N TYR A 998 15.34 -16.98 -13.40
CA TYR A 998 14.41 -15.90 -13.14
C TYR A 998 13.23 -15.97 -14.12
N ILE A 999 12.05 -15.46 -13.76
CA ILE A 999 10.85 -15.56 -14.61
C ILE A 999 10.59 -14.26 -15.37
N GLY A 1000 10.84 -13.11 -14.74
CA GLY A 1000 10.61 -11.80 -15.33
C GLY A 1000 11.47 -11.53 -16.57
N PRO A 1001 11.27 -10.37 -17.23
CA PRO A 1001 11.84 -10.10 -18.54
C PRO A 1001 13.36 -9.97 -18.53
N THR A 1002 13.98 -10.36 -19.64
CA THR A 1002 15.37 -10.07 -19.97
C THR A 1002 15.42 -8.83 -20.86
N THR A 1003 15.80 -7.68 -20.31
CA THR A 1003 15.79 -6.40 -21.03
C THR A 1003 17.19 -5.97 -21.42
N LEU A 1004 17.40 -5.56 -22.68
CA LEU A 1004 18.67 -5.07 -23.18
C LEU A 1004 18.47 -3.64 -23.70
N THR A 1005 18.93 -2.65 -22.93
CA THR A 1005 18.79 -1.23 -23.28
C THR A 1005 20.04 -0.65 -23.96
N ALA A 1006 21.23 -1.19 -23.67
CA ALA A 1006 22.48 -0.82 -24.36
C ALA A 1006 23.50 -1.97 -24.37
N GLY A 1007 24.56 -1.82 -25.17
CA GLY A 1007 25.72 -2.73 -25.14
C GLY A 1007 25.41 -4.14 -25.65
N THR A 1008 26.06 -5.16 -25.08
CA THR A 1008 25.94 -6.55 -25.52
C THR A 1008 25.67 -7.51 -24.37
N LEU A 1009 24.61 -8.33 -24.47
CA LEU A 1009 24.43 -9.53 -23.66
C LEU A 1009 24.90 -10.74 -24.48
N THR A 1010 25.88 -11.48 -23.98
CA THR A 1010 26.49 -12.64 -24.65
C THR A 1010 26.16 -13.93 -23.91
N LEU A 1011 25.77 -14.97 -24.65
CA LEU A 1011 25.61 -16.32 -24.13
C LEU A 1011 26.98 -17.01 -24.07
N GLY A 1012 27.41 -17.40 -22.87
CA GLY A 1012 28.65 -18.11 -22.60
C GLY A 1012 28.50 -19.62 -22.44
N ALA A 1013 27.27 -20.12 -22.40
CA ALA A 1013 26.89 -21.52 -22.43
C ALA A 1013 25.47 -21.69 -23.01
N THR A 1014 25.01 -22.93 -23.21
CA THR A 1014 23.61 -23.24 -23.59
C THR A 1014 22.70 -23.22 -22.35
N GLY A 1015 21.48 -22.71 -22.48
CA GLY A 1015 20.47 -22.70 -21.41
C GLY A 1015 20.81 -21.71 -20.31
N VAL A 1016 21.40 -20.56 -20.66
CA VAL A 1016 21.75 -19.50 -19.70
C VAL A 1016 20.63 -18.48 -19.53
N LEU A 1017 19.73 -18.37 -20.51
CA LEU A 1017 18.48 -17.63 -20.37
C LEU A 1017 17.34 -18.56 -19.93
N PRO A 1018 16.39 -18.08 -19.11
CA PRO A 1018 15.18 -18.84 -18.80
C PRO A 1018 14.25 -18.97 -20.02
N ASP A 1019 13.82 -20.19 -20.34
CA ASP A 1019 13.01 -20.51 -21.53
C ASP A 1019 11.70 -19.71 -21.65
N ALA A 1020 11.11 -19.31 -20.51
CA ALA A 1020 9.84 -18.58 -20.46
C ALA A 1020 9.99 -17.06 -20.36
N SER A 1021 11.21 -16.55 -20.11
CA SER A 1021 11.47 -15.11 -19.91
C SER A 1021 11.36 -14.38 -21.26
N GLU A 1022 10.47 -13.39 -21.34
CA GLU A 1022 10.39 -12.50 -22.51
C GLU A 1022 11.69 -11.69 -22.64
N VAL A 1023 12.13 -11.47 -23.88
CA VAL A 1023 13.36 -10.75 -24.18
C VAL A 1023 13.00 -9.42 -24.85
N PHE A 1024 13.39 -8.31 -24.22
CA PHE A 1024 13.19 -6.96 -24.74
C PHE A 1024 14.53 -6.42 -25.25
N ILE A 1025 14.59 -5.97 -26.49
CA ILE A 1025 15.81 -5.37 -27.04
C ILE A 1025 15.48 -3.98 -27.61
N ASP A 1026 16.11 -2.97 -27.02
CA ASP A 1026 16.07 -1.59 -27.49
C ASP A 1026 17.27 -1.33 -28.42
N ASN A 1027 18.30 -0.60 -27.96
CA ASN A 1027 19.48 -0.23 -28.74
C ASN A 1027 20.71 -1.07 -28.34
N ALA A 1028 20.55 -2.40 -28.35
CA ALA A 1028 21.51 -3.34 -27.80
C ALA A 1028 21.70 -4.60 -28.68
N THR A 1029 22.69 -5.42 -28.32
CA THR A 1029 23.03 -6.67 -29.00
C THR A 1029 22.83 -7.89 -28.11
N LEU A 1030 22.08 -8.88 -28.57
CA LEU A 1030 22.07 -10.24 -28.03
C LEU A 1030 23.00 -11.12 -28.87
N ALA A 1031 24.12 -11.58 -28.28
CA ALA A 1031 25.13 -12.39 -28.96
C ALA A 1031 25.10 -13.84 -28.47
N THR A 1032 24.89 -14.80 -29.37
CA THR A 1032 24.65 -16.21 -28.98
C THR A 1032 25.92 -17.06 -28.88
N GLY A 1033 27.08 -16.54 -29.30
CA GLY A 1033 28.29 -17.36 -29.42
C GLY A 1033 28.06 -18.55 -30.36
N SER A 1034 28.56 -19.74 -30.02
CA SER A 1034 28.31 -20.99 -30.75
C SER A 1034 27.21 -21.86 -30.10
N PHE A 1035 26.40 -21.27 -29.22
CA PHE A 1035 25.50 -22.02 -28.34
C PHE A 1035 24.08 -22.09 -28.90
N ALA A 1036 23.39 -23.17 -28.52
CA ALA A 1036 21.95 -23.28 -28.68
C ALA A 1036 21.24 -22.66 -27.47
N GLU A 1037 20.14 -21.93 -27.69
CA GLU A 1037 19.36 -21.29 -26.63
C GLU A 1037 17.86 -21.26 -26.95
N THR A 1038 17.02 -21.36 -25.91
CA THR A 1038 15.58 -21.12 -25.98
C THR A 1038 15.22 -19.96 -25.05
N ALA A 1039 14.32 -19.08 -25.50
CA ALA A 1039 13.85 -17.95 -24.72
C ALA A 1039 12.36 -17.71 -24.98
N GLY A 1040 11.76 -16.82 -24.19
CA GLY A 1040 10.37 -16.40 -24.33
C GLY A 1040 10.12 -15.59 -25.60
N ARG A 1041 9.09 -14.74 -25.59
CA ARG A 1041 8.78 -13.88 -26.74
C ARG A 1041 9.86 -12.82 -26.92
N LEU A 1042 10.12 -12.41 -28.15
CA LEU A 1042 11.01 -11.30 -28.47
C LEU A 1042 10.17 -10.03 -28.70
N ASP A 1043 10.45 -9.00 -27.91
CA ASP A 1043 9.96 -7.65 -28.10
C ASP A 1043 11.10 -6.71 -28.55
N ILE A 1044 10.82 -5.83 -29.50
CA ILE A 1044 11.80 -4.91 -30.09
C ILE A 1044 11.25 -3.50 -30.03
N THR A 1045 11.86 -2.68 -29.20
CA THR A 1045 11.44 -1.29 -28.94
C THR A 1045 12.33 -0.26 -29.64
N GLY A 1046 13.47 -0.67 -30.20
CA GLY A 1046 14.46 0.21 -30.83
C GLY A 1046 15.28 -0.45 -31.94
N THR A 1047 16.58 -0.16 -32.01
CA THR A 1047 17.51 -0.77 -32.99
C THR A 1047 18.22 -2.01 -32.41
N ALA A 1048 17.52 -3.13 -32.44
CA ALA A 1048 18.01 -4.40 -31.89
C ALA A 1048 19.00 -5.10 -32.82
N THR A 1049 20.03 -5.72 -32.25
CA THR A 1049 20.93 -6.62 -32.97
C THR A 1049 20.92 -8.01 -32.36
N VAL A 1050 20.77 -9.05 -33.19
CA VAL A 1050 21.04 -10.45 -32.81
C VAL A 1050 22.29 -10.92 -33.55
N GLN A 1051 23.34 -11.23 -32.80
CA GLN A 1051 24.62 -11.67 -33.35
C GLN A 1051 24.79 -13.18 -33.17
N LEU A 1052 24.78 -13.91 -34.29
CA LEU A 1052 24.86 -15.36 -34.32
C LEU A 1052 26.30 -15.83 -34.59
N GLY A 1053 26.86 -16.70 -33.76
CA GLY A 1053 28.12 -17.38 -34.06
C GLY A 1053 27.93 -18.66 -34.88
N SER A 1054 29.06 -19.27 -35.27
CA SER A 1054 29.03 -20.49 -36.07
C SER A 1054 28.38 -21.64 -35.30
N GLY A 1055 27.33 -22.24 -35.87
CA GLY A 1055 26.59 -23.35 -35.27
C GLY A 1055 25.56 -22.94 -34.21
N ALA A 1056 25.35 -21.64 -33.96
CA ALA A 1056 24.34 -21.18 -33.01
C ALA A 1056 22.90 -21.44 -33.49
N ALA A 1057 22.02 -21.73 -32.53
CA ALA A 1057 20.59 -21.92 -32.75
C ALA A 1057 19.81 -21.21 -31.64
N LEU A 1058 19.08 -20.15 -31.97
CA LEU A 1058 18.26 -19.39 -31.01
C LEU A 1058 16.78 -19.58 -31.33
N ALA A 1059 15.99 -20.00 -30.35
CA ALA A 1059 14.55 -20.18 -30.50
C ALA A 1059 13.79 -19.29 -29.51
N PHE A 1060 13.00 -18.36 -30.05
CA PHE A 1060 12.04 -17.57 -29.29
C PHE A 1060 10.66 -18.23 -29.33
N ALA A 1061 9.84 -17.93 -28.32
CA ALA A 1061 8.41 -18.22 -28.35
C ALA A 1061 7.68 -17.41 -29.45
N ASP A 1062 6.41 -17.75 -29.71
CA ASP A 1062 5.57 -17.02 -30.67
C ASP A 1062 5.44 -15.55 -30.24
N SER A 1063 6.00 -14.64 -31.04
CA SER A 1063 6.09 -13.22 -30.76
C SER A 1063 5.09 -12.39 -31.58
N SER A 1064 4.16 -13.04 -32.28
CA SER A 1064 3.15 -12.37 -33.14
C SER A 1064 2.15 -11.52 -32.35
N ALA A 1065 1.99 -11.79 -31.06
CA ALA A 1065 1.11 -11.04 -30.16
C ALA A 1065 1.78 -9.76 -29.58
N VAL A 1066 3.08 -9.58 -29.82
CA VAL A 1066 3.86 -8.44 -29.32
C VAL A 1066 4.07 -7.44 -30.45
N ASP A 1067 3.93 -6.14 -30.20
CA ASP A 1067 4.11 -5.11 -31.22
C ASP A 1067 5.54 -4.55 -31.19
N TRP A 1068 6.28 -4.67 -32.30
CA TRP A 1068 7.62 -4.11 -32.42
C TRP A 1068 7.57 -2.63 -32.83
N THR A 1069 6.86 -1.80 -32.06
CA THR A 1069 6.44 -0.44 -32.41
C THR A 1069 7.59 0.44 -32.93
N GLY A 1070 7.80 0.48 -34.26
CA GLY A 1070 8.87 1.25 -34.90
C GLY A 1070 10.29 0.69 -34.74
N GLY A 1071 10.42 -0.48 -34.09
CA GLY A 1071 11.70 -1.17 -33.88
C GLY A 1071 12.20 -1.92 -35.12
N SER A 1072 13.50 -2.17 -35.18
CA SER A 1072 14.13 -2.95 -36.26
C SER A 1072 15.10 -3.98 -35.71
N LEU A 1073 15.10 -5.17 -36.31
CA LEU A 1073 16.00 -6.25 -35.94
C LEU A 1073 17.09 -6.41 -36.99
N THR A 1074 18.35 -6.23 -36.59
CA THR A 1074 19.50 -6.55 -37.43
C THR A 1074 20.13 -7.87 -37.01
N ILE A 1075 20.20 -8.83 -37.92
CA ILE A 1075 20.90 -10.11 -37.71
C ILE A 1075 22.31 -10.00 -38.28
N THR A 1076 23.30 -10.34 -37.46
CA THR A 1076 24.72 -10.32 -37.83
C THR A 1076 25.39 -11.66 -37.53
N GLY A 1077 26.60 -11.88 -38.07
CA GLY A 1077 27.36 -13.11 -37.88
C GLY A 1077 27.01 -14.22 -38.88
N SER A 1078 27.02 -15.48 -38.42
CA SER A 1078 26.90 -16.69 -39.26
C SER A 1078 25.44 -17.16 -39.42
N PHE A 1079 24.54 -16.30 -39.87
CA PHE A 1079 23.14 -16.65 -40.08
C PHE A 1079 22.96 -17.76 -41.14
N VAL A 1080 22.29 -18.85 -40.78
CA VAL A 1080 21.90 -19.94 -41.68
C VAL A 1080 20.38 -19.98 -41.80
N SER A 1081 19.90 -19.58 -42.97
CA SER A 1081 18.47 -19.60 -43.35
C SER A 1081 17.84 -20.96 -43.07
N GLY A 1082 16.74 -20.97 -42.32
CA GLY A 1082 15.99 -22.18 -41.95
C GLY A 1082 16.55 -23.00 -40.79
N SER A 1083 17.56 -22.51 -40.05
CA SER A 1083 18.10 -23.24 -38.89
C SER A 1083 18.64 -22.39 -37.74
N SER A 1084 19.14 -21.18 -37.97
CA SER A 1084 19.80 -20.41 -36.90
C SER A 1084 18.86 -19.69 -35.94
N LEU A 1085 17.69 -19.26 -36.41
CA LEU A 1085 16.75 -18.46 -35.62
C LEU A 1085 15.32 -18.97 -35.83
N ARG A 1086 14.57 -19.10 -34.74
CA ARG A 1086 13.20 -19.63 -34.75
C ARG A 1086 12.28 -18.75 -33.90
N PHE A 1087 11.03 -18.58 -34.34
CA PHE A 1087 9.98 -17.87 -33.62
C PHE A 1087 8.73 -18.74 -33.57
N GLY A 1088 8.35 -19.18 -32.37
CA GLY A 1088 7.24 -20.10 -32.17
C GLY A 1088 7.49 -21.46 -32.82
N THR A 1089 6.41 -22.20 -33.08
CA THR A 1089 6.48 -23.56 -33.64
C THR A 1089 5.77 -23.71 -34.99
N THR A 1090 5.34 -22.60 -35.58
CA THR A 1090 4.54 -22.54 -36.80
C THR A 1090 4.99 -21.35 -37.65
N SER A 1091 4.50 -21.26 -38.88
CA SER A 1091 4.76 -20.13 -39.78
C SER A 1091 4.10 -18.80 -39.35
N SER A 1092 3.38 -18.77 -38.22
CA SER A 1092 2.68 -17.59 -37.69
C SER A 1092 3.37 -16.94 -36.49
N GLY A 1093 4.56 -17.41 -36.10
CA GLY A 1093 5.28 -16.91 -34.92
C GLY A 1093 5.72 -15.44 -34.97
N LEU A 1094 5.61 -14.79 -36.13
CA LEU A 1094 5.79 -13.36 -36.36
C LEU A 1094 4.73 -12.85 -37.34
N THR A 1095 4.32 -11.59 -37.19
CA THR A 1095 3.44 -10.90 -38.12
C THR A 1095 4.19 -10.45 -39.39
N PRO A 1096 3.49 -10.18 -40.51
CA PRO A 1096 4.12 -9.61 -41.70
C PRO A 1096 4.86 -8.29 -41.47
N ALA A 1097 4.38 -7.46 -40.54
CA ALA A 1097 5.02 -6.19 -40.20
C ALA A 1097 6.35 -6.41 -39.47
N GLN A 1098 6.40 -7.34 -38.50
CA GLN A 1098 7.62 -7.73 -37.81
C GLN A 1098 8.65 -8.34 -38.76
N LEU A 1099 8.22 -9.22 -39.68
CA LEU A 1099 9.12 -9.79 -40.70
C LEU A 1099 9.73 -8.71 -41.60
N ALA A 1100 8.98 -7.65 -41.91
CA ALA A 1100 9.45 -6.53 -42.73
C ALA A 1100 10.48 -5.64 -42.02
N SER A 1101 10.53 -5.66 -40.69
CA SER A 1101 11.52 -4.91 -39.91
C SER A 1101 12.80 -5.72 -39.58
N ILE A 1102 12.92 -6.96 -40.08
CA ILE A 1102 14.13 -7.77 -39.99
C ILE A 1102 15.07 -7.46 -41.17
N GLY A 1103 16.34 -7.25 -40.86
CA GLY A 1103 17.43 -7.12 -41.82
C GLY A 1103 18.61 -8.02 -41.48
N ALA A 1104 19.26 -8.58 -42.49
CA ALA A 1104 20.56 -9.25 -42.35
C ALA A 1104 21.40 -8.98 -43.60
N SER A 1105 22.68 -8.64 -43.43
CA SER A 1105 23.56 -8.37 -44.57
C SER A 1105 23.65 -9.59 -45.48
N GLY A 1106 23.42 -9.40 -46.79
CA GLY A 1106 23.44 -10.49 -47.77
C GLY A 1106 22.16 -11.32 -47.85
N TYR A 1107 21.07 -10.92 -47.18
CA TYR A 1107 19.76 -11.59 -47.23
C TYR A 1107 18.59 -10.62 -47.41
N ALA A 1108 17.48 -11.10 -47.98
CA ALA A 1108 16.21 -10.40 -48.13
C ALA A 1108 15.05 -11.39 -48.15
N ASN A 1109 13.81 -10.89 -48.14
CA ASN A 1109 12.58 -11.69 -48.17
C ASN A 1109 12.47 -12.66 -46.98
N PHE A 1110 12.51 -12.10 -45.76
CA PHE A 1110 12.38 -12.86 -44.53
C PHE A 1110 10.96 -13.45 -44.39
N ALA A 1111 10.88 -14.73 -44.03
CA ALA A 1111 9.64 -15.47 -43.80
C ALA A 1111 9.87 -16.60 -42.77
N LEU A 1112 8.82 -17.11 -42.15
CA LEU A 1112 8.89 -18.30 -41.30
C LEU A 1112 8.48 -19.56 -42.06
N ASP A 1113 9.22 -20.66 -41.88
CA ASP A 1113 8.81 -21.98 -42.40
C ASP A 1113 7.71 -22.64 -41.54
N ALA A 1114 7.27 -23.84 -41.92
CA ALA A 1114 6.20 -24.56 -41.23
C ALA A 1114 6.52 -24.89 -39.76
N ASN A 1115 7.81 -24.87 -39.36
CA ASN A 1115 8.27 -25.17 -38.01
C ASN A 1115 8.64 -23.91 -37.21
N GLY A 1116 8.46 -22.72 -37.80
CA GLY A 1116 8.77 -21.42 -37.22
C GLY A 1116 10.20 -20.94 -37.42
N TYR A 1117 11.02 -21.61 -38.25
CA TYR A 1117 12.39 -21.15 -38.52
C TYR A 1117 12.40 -19.98 -39.49
N LEU A 1118 13.24 -18.98 -39.20
CA LEU A 1118 13.45 -17.83 -40.06
C LEU A 1118 14.21 -18.24 -41.31
N THR A 1119 13.55 -18.07 -42.44
CA THR A 1119 14.09 -18.26 -43.78
C THR A 1119 14.26 -16.92 -44.46
N ALA A 1120 15.30 -16.81 -45.28
CA ALA A 1120 15.54 -15.66 -46.13
C ALA A 1120 16.24 -16.10 -47.42
N LEU A 1121 16.09 -15.29 -48.46
CA LEU A 1121 16.79 -15.45 -49.72
C LEU A 1121 18.09 -14.67 -49.68
N SER A 1122 19.20 -15.32 -50.06
CA SER A 1122 20.47 -14.64 -50.24
C SER A 1122 20.34 -13.53 -51.30
N THR A 1123 20.69 -12.30 -50.94
CA THR A 1123 20.81 -11.16 -51.88
C THR A 1123 22.15 -11.17 -52.61
N ALA A 1124 23.07 -12.08 -52.26
CA ALA A 1124 24.11 -12.47 -53.19
C ALA A 1124 23.42 -13.12 -54.40
N GLY A 1125 23.10 -12.29 -55.40
CA GLY A 1125 22.76 -12.76 -56.73
C GLY A 1125 23.86 -13.66 -57.26
N PHE A 1126 23.50 -14.60 -58.12
CA PHE A 1126 24.45 -15.46 -58.84
C PHE A 1126 25.61 -14.61 -59.37
N THR A 1127 26.77 -14.69 -58.73
CA THR A 1127 27.93 -13.85 -59.07
C THR A 1127 28.75 -14.45 -60.22
N TYR A 1128 28.43 -15.68 -60.63
CA TYR A 1128 28.99 -16.35 -61.79
C TYR A 1128 27.96 -17.27 -62.46
N TRP A 1129 27.83 -17.12 -63.78
CA TRP A 1129 27.22 -18.12 -64.66
C TRP A 1129 28.36 -18.97 -65.24
N THR A 1130 28.26 -20.30 -65.12
CA THR A 1130 29.17 -21.21 -65.84
C THR A 1130 28.35 -22.10 -66.76
N THR A 1131 28.69 -22.07 -68.05
CA THR A 1131 28.21 -23.02 -69.04
C THR A 1131 29.11 -24.25 -68.94
N LEU A 1132 28.58 -25.39 -68.52
CA LEU A 1132 29.32 -26.66 -68.50
C LEU A 1132 28.73 -27.59 -69.56
N THR A 1133 29.57 -28.06 -70.47
CA THR A 1133 29.25 -29.12 -71.43
C THR A 1133 29.37 -30.47 -70.73
N TYR A 1134 28.33 -31.29 -70.81
CA TYR A 1134 28.36 -32.68 -70.32
C TYR A 1134 28.19 -33.63 -71.50
N ALA A 1135 29.14 -34.54 -71.67
CA ALA A 1135 29.09 -35.59 -72.67
C ALA A 1135 28.00 -36.62 -72.35
N ASN A 1136 27.16 -36.98 -73.33
CA ASN A 1136 27.01 -38.39 -73.72
C ASN A 1136 26.13 -38.62 -74.95
N GLY A 1137 26.59 -39.56 -75.77
CA GLY A 1137 25.94 -40.05 -76.98
C GLY A 1137 26.88 -40.02 -78.17
N THR A 1138 27.83 -40.96 -78.25
CA THR A 1138 28.71 -41.10 -79.42
C THR A 1138 27.91 -41.45 -80.67
N LEU A 1139 28.05 -40.66 -81.74
CA LEU A 1139 27.51 -41.01 -83.06
C LEU A 1139 28.22 -42.24 -83.66
N PRO A 1140 27.54 -43.11 -84.42
CA PRO A 1140 28.16 -44.24 -85.13
C PRO A 1140 29.28 -43.81 -86.09
N LEU A 1141 30.30 -44.65 -86.29
CA LEU A 1141 31.54 -44.32 -87.04
C LEU A 1141 31.32 -43.80 -88.47
N ASN A 1142 30.22 -44.18 -89.12
CA ASN A 1142 29.88 -43.76 -90.48
C ASN A 1142 29.25 -42.36 -90.55
N GLN A 1143 28.98 -41.75 -89.40
CA GLN A 1143 28.49 -40.38 -89.25
C GLN A 1143 29.56 -39.44 -88.68
N ARG A 1144 30.82 -39.89 -88.59
CA ARG A 1144 31.98 -39.07 -88.18
C ARG A 1144 32.84 -38.75 -89.41
N GLY A 1145 32.70 -37.54 -89.94
CA GLY A 1145 33.54 -37.05 -91.02
C GLY A 1145 34.98 -36.75 -90.54
N PRO A 1146 35.99 -36.75 -91.43
CA PRO A 1146 37.42 -36.76 -91.06
C PRO A 1146 37.97 -35.49 -90.38
N THR A 1147 37.12 -34.55 -89.98
CA THR A 1147 37.50 -33.29 -89.31
C THR A 1147 36.72 -33.02 -88.02
N ASP A 1148 35.75 -33.84 -87.63
CA ASP A 1148 34.68 -33.42 -86.72
C ASP A 1148 34.90 -33.81 -85.23
N ASP A 1149 36.06 -33.42 -84.67
CA ASP A 1149 36.34 -33.25 -83.23
C ASP A 1149 37.13 -31.95 -83.09
N PHE A 1150 36.41 -30.83 -83.22
CA PHE A 1150 37.01 -29.53 -83.46
C PHE A 1150 37.44 -28.79 -82.19
N ASP A 1151 37.03 -29.24 -81.00
CA ASP A 1151 37.48 -28.72 -79.69
C ASP A 1151 38.47 -29.64 -78.95
N LYS A 1152 38.75 -30.83 -79.51
CA LYS A 1152 39.80 -31.78 -79.09
C LYS A 1152 39.64 -32.27 -77.65
N ASP A 1153 38.40 -32.39 -77.18
CA ASP A 1153 38.12 -33.03 -75.90
C ASP A 1153 38.03 -34.57 -76.01
N GLY A 1154 38.03 -35.10 -77.24
CA GLY A 1154 38.08 -36.52 -77.56
C GLY A 1154 36.73 -37.23 -77.70
N LEU A 1155 35.60 -36.51 -77.73
CA LEU A 1155 34.25 -37.11 -77.77
C LEU A 1155 33.31 -36.47 -78.81
N ASN A 1156 33.10 -37.12 -79.97
CA ASN A 1156 32.12 -36.63 -80.97
C ASN A 1156 30.66 -36.77 -80.46
N ASN A 1157 29.99 -35.65 -80.15
CA ASN A 1157 28.63 -35.66 -79.58
C ASN A 1157 27.65 -34.73 -80.34
N LEU A 1158 26.35 -34.83 -80.03
CA LEU A 1158 25.26 -34.19 -80.78
C LEU A 1158 25.14 -32.66 -80.56
N LEU A 1159 25.78 -32.14 -79.50
CA LEU A 1159 25.60 -30.76 -79.06
C LEU A 1159 26.29 -29.76 -80.00
N GLU A 1160 27.42 -30.15 -80.59
CA GLU A 1160 28.22 -29.34 -81.53
C GLU A 1160 27.50 -29.07 -82.87
N PHE A 1161 26.46 -29.83 -83.22
CA PHE A 1161 25.78 -29.74 -84.53
C PHE A 1161 24.49 -28.90 -84.54
N ALA A 1162 23.82 -28.77 -83.39
CA ALA A 1162 22.41 -28.38 -83.31
C ALA A 1162 22.12 -26.87 -83.09
N ILE A 1163 23.13 -26.07 -82.69
CA ILE A 1163 22.96 -24.66 -82.30
C ILE A 1163 23.75 -23.78 -83.29
N ALA A 1164 23.09 -22.76 -83.86
CA ALA A 1164 23.74 -21.86 -84.83
C ALA A 1164 24.67 -20.84 -84.13
N GLY A 1165 25.92 -20.72 -84.60
CA GLY A 1165 26.66 -19.44 -84.53
C GLY A 1165 28.03 -19.36 -83.84
N ASN A 1166 28.73 -20.44 -83.53
CA ASN A 1166 30.00 -20.34 -82.78
C ASN A 1166 31.24 -20.84 -83.55
N ASP A 1167 32.09 -19.88 -83.93
CA ASP A 1167 33.51 -20.08 -84.26
C ASP A 1167 34.26 -20.46 -82.97
N PRO A 1168 34.96 -21.62 -82.90
CA PRO A 1168 35.60 -22.11 -81.68
C PRO A 1168 36.98 -21.47 -81.42
N THR A 1169 37.43 -20.51 -82.21
CA THR A 1169 38.70 -19.78 -81.98
C THR A 1169 38.53 -18.49 -81.17
N VAL A 1170 37.29 -18.12 -80.82
CA VAL A 1170 36.96 -16.95 -79.99
C VAL A 1170 36.21 -17.42 -78.74
N PRO A 1171 36.57 -16.97 -77.51
CA PRO A 1171 35.80 -17.26 -76.31
C PRO A 1171 34.37 -16.78 -76.51
N ASN A 1172 33.42 -17.72 -76.58
CA ASN A 1172 32.08 -17.38 -77.03
C ASN A 1172 31.13 -17.06 -75.87
N SER A 1173 30.20 -16.14 -76.14
CA SER A 1173 29.03 -15.89 -75.30
C SER A 1173 28.11 -17.11 -75.24
N SER A 1174 27.32 -17.19 -74.18
CA SER A 1174 26.44 -18.31 -73.85
C SER A 1174 25.55 -18.78 -75.02
N SER A 1175 25.48 -20.09 -75.27
CA SER A 1175 24.66 -20.74 -76.31
C SER A 1175 23.14 -20.64 -76.06
N GLY A 1176 22.77 -20.15 -74.88
CA GLY A 1176 21.46 -19.59 -74.60
C GLY A 1176 21.58 -18.24 -73.90
N SER A 1177 20.55 -17.42 -73.99
CA SER A 1177 20.44 -16.18 -73.22
C SER A 1177 19.44 -16.36 -72.09
N LEU A 1178 19.70 -15.70 -70.96
CA LEU A 1178 18.71 -15.52 -69.90
C LEU A 1178 18.34 -14.04 -69.86
N SER A 1179 17.07 -13.73 -70.08
CA SER A 1179 16.52 -12.39 -69.91
C SER A 1179 15.35 -12.46 -68.94
N GLY A 1180 15.48 -11.81 -67.79
CA GLY A 1180 14.61 -12.06 -66.63
C GLY A 1180 14.69 -13.51 -66.18
N LEU A 1181 13.56 -14.21 -66.15
CA LEU A 1181 13.49 -15.66 -65.87
C LEU A 1181 13.42 -16.51 -67.15
N THR A 1182 13.55 -15.92 -68.34
CA THR A 1182 13.39 -16.66 -69.61
C THR A 1182 14.72 -17.11 -70.17
N VAL A 1183 14.99 -18.41 -70.14
CA VAL A 1183 16.12 -19.05 -70.83
C VAL A 1183 15.73 -19.27 -72.29
N SER A 1184 16.59 -18.91 -73.24
CA SER A 1184 16.35 -19.03 -74.68
C SER A 1184 17.55 -19.63 -75.40
N PHE A 1185 17.35 -20.65 -76.22
CA PHE A 1185 18.36 -21.26 -77.08
C PHE A 1185 17.99 -21.11 -78.55
N THR A 1186 18.94 -20.75 -79.40
CA THR A 1186 18.72 -20.58 -80.85
C THR A 1186 19.02 -21.88 -81.59
N LYS A 1187 18.05 -22.38 -82.35
CA LYS A 1187 18.19 -23.58 -83.18
C LYS A 1187 18.88 -23.26 -84.49
N ARG A 1188 19.60 -24.25 -85.02
CA ARG A 1188 20.16 -24.14 -86.37
C ARG A 1188 19.09 -24.34 -87.46
N PRO A 1189 18.90 -23.39 -88.39
CA PRO A 1189 17.97 -23.56 -89.50
C PRO A 1189 18.45 -24.64 -90.49
N GLY A 1190 17.52 -25.46 -91.00
CA GLY A 1190 17.76 -26.33 -92.16
C GLY A 1190 18.18 -27.78 -91.90
N ILE A 1191 18.05 -28.28 -90.66
CA ILE A 1191 18.36 -29.68 -90.32
C ILE A 1191 17.07 -30.44 -90.00
N SER A 1192 16.79 -31.51 -90.75
CA SER A 1192 15.59 -32.35 -90.61
C SER A 1192 15.88 -33.56 -89.70
N GLY A 1193 14.91 -33.98 -88.89
CA GLY A 1193 15.06 -35.12 -87.98
C GLY A 1193 15.79 -34.81 -86.67
N LEU A 1194 15.59 -33.63 -86.07
CA LEU A 1194 16.05 -33.35 -84.70
C LEU A 1194 14.86 -32.98 -83.81
N THR A 1195 14.85 -33.49 -82.58
CA THR A 1195 13.89 -33.15 -81.53
C THR A 1195 14.62 -32.37 -80.44
N TYR A 1196 14.07 -31.21 -80.09
CA TYR A 1196 14.61 -30.32 -79.06
C TYR A 1196 13.64 -30.33 -77.88
N ALA A 1197 14.15 -30.52 -76.68
CA ALA A 1197 13.39 -30.50 -75.45
C ALA A 1197 14.17 -29.76 -74.36
N ILE A 1198 13.47 -29.09 -73.46
CA ILE A 1198 14.09 -28.54 -72.26
C ILE A 1198 13.87 -29.54 -71.13
N GLU A 1199 14.95 -29.87 -70.43
CA GLU A 1199 14.89 -30.68 -69.22
C GLU A 1199 15.29 -29.84 -68.01
N SER A 1200 14.65 -30.13 -66.89
CA SER A 1200 14.99 -29.54 -65.62
C SER A 1200 15.39 -30.59 -64.58
N SER A 1201 16.18 -30.14 -63.61
CA SER A 1201 16.56 -30.92 -62.44
C SER A 1201 16.73 -29.99 -61.24
N THR A 1202 16.51 -30.52 -60.04
CA THR A 1202 16.83 -29.82 -58.79
C THR A 1202 18.28 -30.05 -58.35
N GLU A 1203 19.01 -30.91 -59.06
CA GLU A 1203 20.40 -31.28 -58.79
C GLU A 1203 21.28 -31.12 -60.04
N LEU A 1204 22.60 -31.04 -59.86
CA LEU A 1204 23.59 -30.92 -60.94
C LEU A 1204 24.59 -32.08 -60.85
N GLY A 1205 24.75 -32.85 -61.93
CA GLY A 1205 25.75 -33.94 -62.01
C GLY A 1205 25.37 -35.06 -62.97
N ALA A 1206 26.30 -35.99 -63.21
CA ALA A 1206 26.13 -37.12 -64.14
C ALA A 1206 25.04 -38.12 -63.70
N SER A 1207 24.76 -38.19 -62.39
CA SER A 1207 23.71 -39.04 -61.80
C SER A 1207 22.40 -38.28 -61.56
N ALA A 1208 22.34 -36.99 -61.88
CA ALA A 1208 21.13 -36.20 -61.68
C ALA A 1208 20.01 -36.71 -62.60
N VAL A 1209 18.80 -36.83 -62.06
CA VAL A 1209 17.62 -37.18 -62.84
C VAL A 1209 17.14 -35.92 -63.55
N TRP A 1210 17.16 -35.95 -64.87
CA TRP A 1210 16.68 -34.86 -65.72
C TRP A 1210 15.31 -35.21 -66.26
N THR A 1211 14.35 -34.33 -66.01
CA THR A 1211 12.97 -34.54 -66.44
C THR A 1211 12.64 -33.54 -67.53
N GLU A 1212 12.08 -34.00 -68.64
CA GLU A 1212 11.58 -33.11 -69.67
C GLU A 1212 10.45 -32.24 -69.11
N VAL A 1213 10.57 -30.93 -69.31
CA VAL A 1213 9.52 -29.98 -68.97
C VAL A 1213 8.33 -30.27 -69.88
N SER A 1214 7.14 -30.49 -69.31
CA SER A 1214 5.92 -30.82 -70.08
C SER A 1214 4.76 -29.89 -69.68
N GLY A 1215 3.77 -29.70 -70.56
CA GLY A 1215 2.56 -28.89 -70.25
C GLY A 1215 2.47 -27.50 -70.89
N GLY A 1216 3.24 -27.20 -71.95
CA GLY A 1216 3.09 -25.95 -72.73
C GLY A 1216 3.84 -24.73 -72.21
N THR A 1217 4.72 -24.90 -71.22
CA THR A 1217 5.47 -23.82 -70.56
C THR A 1217 6.80 -23.46 -71.22
N TYR A 1218 7.19 -24.14 -72.30
CA TYR A 1218 8.33 -23.74 -73.13
C TYR A 1218 7.89 -23.57 -74.59
N ILE A 1219 8.40 -22.53 -75.26
CA ILE A 1219 8.12 -22.25 -76.68
C ILE A 1219 9.17 -22.99 -77.49
N ASN A 1220 8.76 -23.84 -78.44
CA ASN A 1220 9.66 -24.63 -79.25
C ASN A 1220 9.35 -24.45 -80.75
N ASN A 1221 9.81 -23.34 -81.33
CA ASN A 1221 9.50 -23.01 -82.72
C ASN A 1221 10.64 -23.42 -83.67
N ALA A 1222 10.56 -23.07 -84.96
CA ALA A 1222 11.55 -23.47 -85.96
C ALA A 1222 12.98 -22.94 -85.69
N SER A 1223 13.11 -21.83 -84.96
CA SER A 1223 14.37 -21.08 -84.84
C SER A 1223 14.88 -20.91 -83.41
N VAL A 1224 14.02 -21.04 -82.39
CA VAL A 1224 14.38 -20.90 -80.97
C VAL A 1224 13.56 -21.85 -80.10
N ILE A 1225 14.15 -22.26 -78.98
CA ILE A 1225 13.47 -22.93 -77.87
C ILE A 1225 13.68 -22.14 -76.58
N THR A 1226 12.60 -21.72 -75.92
CA THR A 1226 12.65 -20.84 -74.74
C THR A 1226 11.81 -21.38 -73.60
N TYR A 1227 12.26 -21.19 -72.36
CA TYR A 1227 11.58 -21.64 -71.14
C TYR A 1227 11.68 -20.57 -70.05
N VAL A 1228 10.56 -20.27 -69.40
CA VAL A 1228 10.53 -19.36 -68.25
C VAL A 1228 10.69 -20.17 -66.98
N LEU A 1229 11.75 -19.88 -66.22
CA LEU A 1229 12.00 -20.47 -64.93
C LEU A 1229 10.86 -20.09 -63.95
N PRO A 1230 10.38 -21.03 -63.12
CA PRO A 1230 9.38 -20.73 -62.11
C PRO A 1230 9.93 -19.76 -61.07
N THR A 1231 9.06 -18.86 -60.58
CA THR A 1231 9.37 -17.97 -59.45
C THR A 1231 9.25 -18.75 -58.14
N GLY A 1232 10.34 -18.97 -57.40
CA GLY A 1232 10.31 -19.71 -56.14
C GLY A 1232 11.68 -20.20 -55.65
N PRO A 1233 11.75 -20.84 -54.47
CA PRO A 1233 13.00 -21.11 -53.75
C PRO A 1233 13.75 -22.38 -54.20
N THR A 1234 13.29 -23.08 -55.24
CA THR A 1234 13.95 -24.28 -55.73
C THR A 1234 15.20 -23.94 -56.54
N LYS A 1235 16.34 -24.54 -56.16
CA LYS A 1235 17.48 -24.68 -57.08
C LYS A 1235 16.97 -25.43 -58.30
N LEU A 1236 16.84 -24.75 -59.44
CA LEU A 1236 16.37 -25.35 -60.68
C LEU A 1236 17.46 -25.19 -61.75
N PHE A 1237 18.04 -26.31 -62.13
CA PHE A 1237 18.95 -26.39 -63.26
C PHE A 1237 18.14 -26.74 -64.50
N VAL A 1238 18.47 -26.09 -65.61
CA VAL A 1238 17.80 -26.31 -66.88
C VAL A 1238 18.86 -26.57 -67.95
N ARG A 1239 18.61 -27.56 -68.79
CA ARG A 1239 19.45 -27.86 -69.95
C ARG A 1239 18.63 -28.07 -71.20
N LEU A 1240 19.27 -27.88 -72.35
CA LEU A 1240 18.73 -28.27 -73.63
C LEU A 1240 19.09 -29.74 -73.90
N ARG A 1241 18.08 -30.58 -74.10
CA ARG A 1241 18.26 -31.92 -74.66
C ARG A 1241 17.96 -31.86 -76.16
N VAL A 1242 18.89 -32.33 -76.98
CA VAL A 1242 18.70 -32.52 -78.41
C VAL A 1242 18.82 -34.01 -78.71
N THR A 1243 17.82 -34.57 -79.39
CA THR A 1243 17.82 -35.94 -79.85
C THR A 1243 17.61 -35.99 -81.36
N SER A 1244 18.14 -37.01 -82.01
CA SER A 1244 17.86 -37.34 -83.42
C SER A 1244 17.22 -38.73 -83.45
N PRO A 1245 16.29 -39.03 -84.37
CA PRO A 1245 15.73 -40.37 -84.58
C PRO A 1245 16.79 -41.45 -84.77
#